data_AF-A0A3C1UL70-F1
#
_entry.id   AF-A0A3C1UL70-F1
#
_cell.length_a   1.000
_cell.length_b   1.000
_cell.length_c   1.000
_cell.angle_alpha   90.00
_cell.angle_beta   90.00
_cell.angle_gamma   90.00
#
_symmetry.space_group_name_H-M   'P 1'
#
loop_
_entity.id
_entity.type
_entity.pdbx_description
1 polymer ?
#
loop_
_entity_poly.entity_id
_entity_poly.type
_entity_poly.pdbx_seq_one_letter_code
_entity_poly.pdbx_strand_id
1 'polypeptide(L)'
;MGYFKIQIEELSVPEYWSMGEGNLKVNLKARNSDGLDDLIGHPGNITIHLSTDTQIDNLSEFSVQTIFIPEIQENQTFDINFQQFVANPDTPYDLALAPGRYYVHASVAGGDGGFELGTQSAYTDATYAAVSAPGSDVMIDWISTVLVSTQAEGLKGNADAPYNGNRLMAMSSLAAYDIIAAKPGGQLKPYLLNNSDYEKSPFDFSDEANEKLATAAINSSYQTIFTSEFSAQSDLFNEQYQTTRNELLSQGISESELERAENYGRSVGYRYIEARSNDGTNNTTPFQYSIGDPEGFVWTPASSGPAAGVSGGPNRGEVDPFVVPSIASFSATNNQSHLTTGDDPNYPVDLQINYRPNDGDGSRYVEEYELSRIFGARYSTPLTQNIKNQDQAQTGAFYSQDENDSWQPWGLPNYIAAAIALKSGNSLKENAQFFASLHSSITDATTMAWYSKYRELIPKPSQVITDYADNDGFDQTVYDPAWKSGLTEIIPGQQNPHFPDYVSGHSAIYGAWASVMDAFYGNDPQWKEFWSSSQTLEGQLRMLDGYIDPYTGLQNSSFKEMAMEAAQSRFYWGVHTPSGTGASFLTGQNIGNYVMHNEIFGTPLINPNFDGLPGWSQFDPAYTAWPVFPSIKNIQNELDNIIFGPSFIGFSDGDGAIGFS
;
A
#
# COMPACT_ATOMS: atom_id res chain seq x y z
N MET A 1 37.68 -14.34 -35.60
CA MET A 1 36.73 -13.27 -35.27
C MET A 1 36.62 -13.28 -33.76
N GLY A 2 37.20 -12.28 -33.11
CA GLY A 2 37.21 -12.18 -31.66
C GLY A 2 35.81 -11.80 -31.17
N TYR A 3 35.43 -12.33 -30.01
CA TYR A 3 34.26 -11.85 -29.30
C TYR A 3 34.62 -10.48 -28.73
N PHE A 4 33.75 -9.52 -28.98
CA PHE A 4 33.92 -8.14 -28.59
C PHE A 4 33.11 -7.90 -27.31
N LYS A 5 33.75 -7.45 -26.23
CA LYS A 5 33.08 -7.20 -24.96
C LYS A 5 33.14 -5.72 -24.65
N ILE A 6 31.96 -5.09 -24.55
CA ILE A 6 31.80 -3.71 -24.12
C ILE A 6 31.32 -3.74 -22.69
N GLN A 7 31.96 -2.95 -21.84
CA GLN A 7 31.59 -2.76 -20.44
C GLN A 7 31.38 -1.26 -20.19
N ILE A 8 30.30 -0.91 -19.51
CA ILE A 8 30.10 0.44 -18.99
C ILE A 8 30.91 0.53 -17.70
N GLU A 9 31.94 1.39 -17.69
CA GLU A 9 32.78 1.63 -16.53
C GLU A 9 32.14 2.66 -15.59
N GLU A 10 31.42 3.63 -16.15
CA GLU A 10 30.83 4.72 -15.39
C GLU A 10 29.55 5.20 -16.09
N LEU A 11 28.50 5.38 -15.30
CA LEU A 11 27.30 6.12 -15.61
C LEU A 11 27.29 7.33 -14.70
N SER A 12 27.35 8.53 -15.27
CA SER A 12 27.06 9.75 -14.51
C SER A 12 25.91 10.50 -15.14
N VAL A 13 24.94 10.82 -14.30
CA VAL A 13 23.95 11.85 -14.55
C VAL A 13 24.55 13.20 -14.17
N PRO A 14 24.07 14.35 -14.68
CA PRO A 14 24.36 15.64 -14.09
C PRO A 14 24.31 15.54 -12.58
N GLU A 15 25.28 16.15 -11.91
CA GLU A 15 25.26 16.33 -10.46
C GLU A 15 23.93 16.96 -10.01
N TYR A 16 23.24 17.63 -10.95
CA TYR A 16 21.97 18.32 -10.76
C TYR A 16 21.03 18.04 -11.93
N TRP A 17 19.89 17.43 -11.63
CA TRP A 17 18.75 17.35 -12.53
C TRP A 17 17.55 17.99 -11.84
N SER A 18 16.91 18.96 -12.47
CA SER A 18 15.74 19.61 -11.86
C SER A 18 14.48 18.78 -12.08
N MET A 19 13.58 18.81 -11.10
CA MET A 19 12.29 18.12 -11.00
C MET A 19 11.29 18.49 -12.11
N GLY A 20 11.68 18.45 -13.38
CA GLY A 20 10.86 18.92 -14.50
C GLY A 20 11.60 19.16 -15.83
N GLU A 21 12.93 19.01 -15.89
CA GLU A 21 13.70 19.39 -17.08
C GLU A 21 13.46 18.51 -18.32
N GLY A 22 12.74 17.40 -18.16
CA GLY A 22 12.24 16.56 -19.24
C GLY A 22 13.31 15.81 -20.02
N ASN A 23 14.53 16.31 -20.08
CA ASN A 23 15.71 15.62 -20.59
C ASN A 23 16.72 15.41 -19.46
N LEU A 24 17.24 14.19 -19.32
CA LEU A 24 18.39 13.89 -18.47
C LEU A 24 19.62 13.68 -19.34
N LYS A 25 20.70 14.38 -19.02
CA LYS A 25 21.98 14.06 -19.63
C LYS A 25 22.55 12.81 -18.99
N VAL A 26 23.05 11.88 -19.78
CA VAL A 26 23.72 10.69 -19.26
C VAL A 26 25.06 10.59 -19.93
N ASN A 27 26.12 10.63 -19.12
CA ASN A 27 27.48 10.41 -19.58
C ASN A 27 27.84 8.95 -19.33
N LEU A 28 28.23 8.26 -20.39
CA LEU A 28 28.69 6.89 -20.33
C LEU A 28 30.18 6.85 -20.65
N LYS A 29 30.91 6.15 -19.79
CA LYS A 29 32.28 5.75 -20.07
C LYS A 29 32.33 4.26 -20.39
N ALA A 30 32.74 3.92 -21.61
CA ALA A 30 32.82 2.53 -22.07
C ALA A 30 34.28 2.06 -22.20
N ARG A 31 34.57 0.81 -21.81
CA ARG A 31 35.87 0.17 -21.99
C ARG A 31 35.78 -1.22 -22.60
N ASN A 32 36.88 -1.65 -23.21
CA ASN A 32 37.07 -3.04 -23.63
C ASN A 32 37.43 -3.89 -22.40
N SER A 33 36.65 -4.93 -22.10
CA SER A 33 36.88 -5.75 -20.91
C SER A 33 38.11 -6.67 -21.02
N ASP A 34 38.71 -6.82 -22.22
CA ASP A 34 39.82 -7.74 -22.46
C ASP A 34 41.20 -7.05 -22.59
N GLY A 35 41.28 -5.73 -22.37
CA GLY A 35 42.56 -4.98 -22.35
C GLY A 35 43.34 -4.98 -23.67
N LEU A 36 42.72 -5.45 -24.76
CA LEU A 36 43.24 -5.39 -26.12
C LEU A 36 42.55 -4.24 -26.84
N ASP A 37 43.33 -3.31 -27.41
CA ASP A 37 42.79 -2.25 -28.26
C ASP A 37 41.99 -2.86 -29.41
N ASP A 38 40.73 -2.41 -29.54
CA ASP A 38 39.91 -2.31 -30.78
C ASP A 38 38.43 -2.66 -30.49
N LEU A 39 37.64 -1.61 -30.20
CA LEU A 39 36.16 -1.59 -30.26
C LEU A 39 35.55 -0.18 -30.14
N ILE A 40 36.28 0.80 -29.61
CA ILE A 40 35.98 2.23 -29.88
C ILE A 40 36.01 2.37 -31.40
N GLY A 41 34.88 2.72 -32.04
CA GLY A 41 34.79 2.71 -33.51
C GLY A 41 33.73 1.79 -34.12
N HIS A 42 32.99 1.00 -33.33
CA HIS A 42 32.03 0.01 -33.85
C HIS A 42 30.58 0.29 -33.43
N PRO A 43 29.59 -0.18 -34.21
CA PRO A 43 28.19 0.05 -33.91
C PRO A 43 27.65 -0.87 -32.81
N GLY A 44 26.67 -0.36 -32.06
CA GLY A 44 25.96 -1.11 -31.03
C GLY A 44 24.73 -0.38 -30.51
N ASN A 45 23.95 -1.05 -29.68
CA ASN A 45 22.80 -0.49 -28.99
C ASN A 45 23.13 -0.26 -27.52
N ILE A 46 22.90 0.96 -27.05
CA ILE A 46 22.88 1.26 -25.61
C ILE A 46 21.43 1.33 -25.18
N THR A 47 21.05 0.55 -24.17
CA THR A 47 19.72 0.63 -23.56
C THR A 47 19.84 1.27 -22.19
N ILE A 48 19.05 2.32 -21.96
CA ILE A 48 18.88 2.92 -20.65
C ILE A 48 17.65 2.32 -20.00
N HIS A 49 17.78 1.93 -18.74
CA HIS A 49 16.70 1.41 -17.91
C HIS A 49 16.47 2.34 -16.73
N LEU A 50 15.23 2.43 -16.30
CA LEU A 50 14.89 2.92 -14.97
C LEU A 50 14.58 1.69 -14.13
N SER A 51 15.22 1.60 -12.97
CA SER A 51 14.93 0.58 -11.98
C SER A 51 14.49 1.22 -10.66
N THR A 52 13.64 0.50 -9.94
CA THR A 52 13.32 0.80 -8.55
C THR A 52 14.45 0.36 -7.60
N ASP A 53 15.41 -0.44 -8.05
CA ASP A 53 16.58 -0.83 -7.26
C ASP A 53 17.91 -0.66 -8.02
N THR A 54 19.00 -1.08 -7.39
CA THR A 54 20.35 -0.99 -7.95
C THR A 54 20.71 -2.16 -8.88
N GLN A 55 19.74 -2.97 -9.30
CA GLN A 55 19.94 -4.15 -10.13
C GLN A 55 19.16 -4.03 -11.46
N ILE A 56 19.61 -4.83 -12.43
CA ILE A 56 18.93 -5.08 -13.70
C ILE A 56 18.67 -6.59 -13.71
N ASP A 57 17.47 -7.01 -13.34
CA ASP A 57 17.10 -8.42 -13.16
C ASP A 57 15.77 -8.82 -13.84
N ASN A 58 15.14 -7.89 -14.54
CA ASN A 58 13.83 -7.88 -15.16
C ASN A 58 12.65 -7.99 -14.17
N LEU A 59 12.88 -7.69 -12.89
CA LEU A 59 11.85 -7.65 -11.86
C LEU A 59 11.55 -6.20 -11.44
N SER A 60 12.56 -5.33 -11.47
CA SER A 60 12.48 -3.99 -10.91
C SER A 60 12.73 -2.88 -11.92
N GLU A 61 13.14 -3.24 -13.15
CA GLU A 61 13.47 -2.30 -14.22
C GLU A 61 12.58 -2.36 -15.46
N PHE A 62 12.44 -1.21 -16.13
CA PHE A 62 11.89 -1.13 -17.47
C PHE A 62 12.82 -0.35 -18.40
N SER A 63 12.91 -0.83 -19.65
CA SER A 63 13.72 -0.17 -20.67
C SER A 63 13.07 1.14 -21.12
N VAL A 64 13.82 2.23 -20.97
CA VAL A 64 13.39 3.61 -21.25
C VAL A 64 13.70 3.94 -22.70
N GLN A 65 14.93 3.66 -23.13
CA GLN A 65 15.37 4.05 -24.46
C GLN A 65 16.50 3.14 -24.92
N THR A 66 16.34 2.55 -26.10
CA THR A 66 17.44 1.89 -26.81
C THR A 66 17.93 2.82 -27.91
N ILE A 67 19.19 3.23 -27.82
CA ILE A 67 19.86 4.15 -28.74
C ILE A 67 20.83 3.34 -29.58
N PHE A 68 20.60 3.31 -30.90
CA PHE A 68 21.59 2.79 -31.84
C PHE A 68 22.71 3.81 -32.02
N ILE A 69 23.94 3.36 -31.82
CA ILE A 69 25.14 4.15 -31.92
C ILE A 69 25.96 3.60 -33.07
N PRO A 70 26.15 4.36 -34.16
CA PRO A 70 26.94 3.90 -35.31
C PRO A 70 28.41 3.65 -34.96
N GLU A 71 28.92 4.38 -33.96
CA GLU A 71 30.31 4.33 -33.54
C GLU A 71 30.40 4.60 -32.02
N ILE A 72 30.55 3.55 -31.21
CA ILE A 72 30.69 3.70 -29.76
C ILE A 72 32.03 4.37 -29.45
N GLN A 73 31.98 5.49 -28.74
CA GLN A 73 33.13 6.24 -28.23
C GLN A 73 33.37 5.96 -26.75
N GLU A 74 34.60 6.21 -26.28
CA GLU A 74 34.99 6.05 -24.87
C GLU A 74 34.13 6.90 -23.93
N ASN A 75 33.81 8.14 -24.32
CA ASN A 75 32.91 9.03 -23.59
C ASN A 75 31.75 9.42 -24.50
N GLN A 76 30.52 9.22 -24.05
CA GLN A 76 29.33 9.62 -24.79
C GLN A 76 28.31 10.27 -23.88
N THR A 77 27.61 11.28 -24.40
CA THR A 77 26.53 11.97 -23.70
C THR A 77 25.23 11.79 -24.45
N PHE A 78 24.17 11.40 -23.74
CA PHE A 78 22.82 11.23 -24.28
C PHE A 78 21.86 12.17 -23.57
N ASP A 79 20.92 12.75 -24.32
CA ASP A 79 19.77 13.43 -23.75
C ASP A 79 18.59 12.44 -23.72
N ILE A 80 18.16 12.05 -22.53
CA ILE A 80 17.06 11.10 -22.33
C ILE A 80 15.79 11.88 -22.04
N ASN A 81 14.82 11.83 -22.95
CA ASN A 81 13.53 12.46 -22.73
C ASN A 81 12.65 11.60 -21.81
N PHE A 82 12.47 12.05 -20.56
CA PHE A 82 11.59 11.44 -19.57
C PHE A 82 10.13 11.90 -19.66
N GLN A 83 9.84 13.04 -20.31
CA GLN A 83 8.46 13.55 -20.43
C GLN A 83 7.55 12.60 -21.21
N GLN A 84 8.08 11.82 -22.15
CA GLN A 84 7.27 10.85 -22.91
C GLN A 84 6.66 9.74 -22.02
N PHE A 85 7.20 9.52 -20.82
CA PHE A 85 6.74 8.51 -19.88
C PHE A 85 5.75 9.10 -18.87
N VAL A 86 6.01 10.30 -18.37
CA VAL A 86 5.10 10.99 -17.42
C VAL A 86 3.83 11.49 -18.12
N ALA A 87 3.95 11.87 -19.41
CA ALA A 87 2.93 12.59 -20.17
C ALA A 87 2.64 11.94 -21.55
N ASN A 88 2.50 10.60 -21.63
CA ASN A 88 1.98 10.01 -22.86
C ASN A 88 0.55 10.53 -23.12
N PRO A 89 0.31 11.34 -24.18
CA PRO A 89 -1.02 11.91 -24.44
C PRO A 89 -2.05 10.86 -24.85
N ASP A 90 -1.58 9.71 -25.31
CA ASP A 90 -2.41 8.59 -25.76
C ASP A 90 -2.73 7.59 -24.62
N THR A 91 -1.98 7.64 -23.50
CA THR A 91 -2.22 6.86 -22.27
C THR A 91 -1.96 7.69 -21.00
N PRO A 92 -2.60 8.87 -20.83
CA PRO A 92 -2.25 9.81 -19.74
C PRO A 92 -2.52 9.24 -18.34
N TYR A 93 -3.37 8.21 -18.26
CA TYR A 93 -3.82 7.54 -17.03
C TYR A 93 -3.03 6.28 -16.68
N ASP A 94 -1.93 6.00 -17.37
CA ASP A 94 -1.06 4.87 -17.03
C ASP A 94 -0.22 5.25 -15.81
N LEU A 95 -0.56 4.68 -14.64
CA LEU A 95 0.23 4.79 -13.41
C LEU A 95 1.40 3.76 -13.40
N ALA A 96 1.74 3.13 -14.53
CA ALA A 96 2.83 2.15 -14.61
C ALA A 96 4.24 2.69 -14.32
N LEU A 97 4.43 4.01 -14.26
CA LEU A 97 5.69 4.61 -13.86
C LEU A 97 5.67 5.00 -12.39
N ALA A 98 6.70 4.54 -11.65
CA ALA A 98 6.88 4.88 -10.26
C ALA A 98 6.96 6.41 -10.02
N PRO A 99 6.19 6.95 -9.07
CA PRO A 99 6.37 8.33 -8.69
C PRO A 99 7.66 8.47 -7.87
N GLY A 100 8.46 9.50 -8.15
CA GLY A 100 9.62 9.88 -7.33
C GLY A 100 10.96 9.30 -7.78
N ARG A 101 11.73 8.74 -6.84
CA ARG A 101 13.12 8.30 -7.07
C ARG A 101 13.23 7.06 -7.96
N TYR A 102 14.22 7.06 -8.85
CA TYR A 102 14.67 5.93 -9.65
C TYR A 102 16.18 5.77 -9.63
N TYR A 103 16.64 4.56 -9.96
CA TYR A 103 18.00 4.32 -10.43
C TYR A 103 18.02 4.30 -11.95
N VAL A 104 18.81 5.19 -12.55
CA VAL A 104 19.15 5.11 -13.96
C VAL A 104 20.22 4.05 -14.13
N HIS A 105 19.98 3.12 -15.03
CA HIS A 105 20.89 2.04 -15.39
C HIS A 105 21.19 2.09 -16.87
N ALA A 106 22.35 1.60 -17.29
CA ALA A 106 22.66 1.43 -18.70
C ALA A 106 23.20 0.02 -18.99
N SER A 107 22.76 -0.55 -20.11
CA SER A 107 23.30 -1.78 -20.68
C SER A 107 23.71 -1.59 -22.13
N VAL A 108 24.70 -2.36 -22.59
CA VAL A 108 25.15 -2.31 -24.00
C VAL A 108 25.00 -3.67 -24.64
N ALA A 109 24.42 -3.70 -25.84
CA ALA A 109 24.38 -4.87 -26.71
C ALA A 109 25.08 -4.52 -28.04
N GLY A 110 26.13 -5.26 -28.42
CA GLY A 110 26.83 -5.07 -29.69
C GLY A 110 26.21 -5.86 -30.85
N GLY A 111 26.28 -5.33 -32.07
CA GLY A 111 25.98 -6.11 -33.29
C GLY A 111 25.64 -5.27 -34.53
N ASP A 112 26.21 -5.68 -35.68
CA ASP A 112 25.82 -5.25 -37.02
C ASP A 112 25.36 -6.48 -37.84
N GLY A 113 24.14 -6.43 -38.40
CA GLY A 113 23.86 -7.13 -39.66
C GLY A 113 23.42 -8.61 -39.64
N GLY A 114 22.79 -9.14 -38.59
CA GLY A 114 22.15 -10.46 -38.67
C GLY A 114 23.13 -11.65 -38.73
N PHE A 115 24.28 -11.53 -38.08
CA PHE A 115 25.08 -12.70 -37.72
C PHE A 115 24.59 -13.26 -36.38
N GLU A 116 24.17 -14.53 -36.38
CA GLU A 116 23.85 -15.28 -35.17
C GLU A 116 25.09 -15.34 -34.26
N LEU A 117 25.15 -14.44 -33.28
CA LEU A 117 25.95 -14.65 -32.09
C LEU A 117 25.25 -15.74 -31.28
N GLY A 118 25.84 -16.93 -31.24
CA GLY A 118 25.39 -17.99 -30.34
C GLY A 118 25.33 -17.46 -28.92
N THR A 119 24.13 -17.40 -28.37
CA THR A 119 23.75 -17.23 -26.95
C THR A 119 24.94 -17.04 -25.99
N GLN A 120 25.47 -15.83 -25.91
CA GLN A 120 26.11 -15.33 -24.71
C GLN A 120 25.48 -13.99 -24.39
N SER A 121 24.94 -13.91 -23.17
CA SER A 121 24.28 -12.75 -22.60
C SER A 121 25.14 -11.50 -22.77
N ALA A 122 24.53 -10.37 -23.09
CA ALA A 122 25.18 -9.06 -23.00
C ALA A 122 25.84 -8.94 -21.62
N TYR A 123 27.13 -8.58 -21.56
CA TYR A 123 27.79 -8.31 -20.28
C TYR A 123 27.27 -6.97 -19.76
N THR A 124 26.54 -7.01 -18.65
CA THR A 124 26.01 -5.83 -17.95
C THR A 124 26.75 -5.65 -16.63
N ASP A 125 27.81 -4.84 -16.63
CA ASP A 125 28.19 -4.17 -15.38
C ASP A 125 27.26 -2.97 -15.26
N ALA A 126 26.14 -3.17 -14.56
CA ALA A 126 25.19 -2.11 -14.29
C ALA A 126 25.87 -1.07 -13.40
N THR A 127 26.14 0.09 -13.97
CA THR A 127 26.44 1.31 -13.21
C THR A 127 25.14 2.08 -13.07
N TYR A 128 24.91 2.67 -11.90
CA TYR A 128 23.66 3.32 -11.58
C TYR A 128 23.84 4.71 -10.97
N ALA A 129 22.82 5.55 -11.13
CA ALA A 129 22.71 6.84 -10.46
C ALA A 129 21.26 7.10 -10.05
N ALA A 130 21.06 7.64 -8.84
CA ALA A 130 19.73 8.01 -8.36
C ALA A 130 19.26 9.33 -8.98
N VAL A 131 18.00 9.38 -9.43
CA VAL A 131 17.33 10.57 -9.99
C VAL A 131 15.88 10.65 -9.55
N SER A 132 15.29 11.85 -9.53
CA SER A 132 13.88 12.07 -9.16
C SER A 132 12.99 12.34 -10.38
N ALA A 133 11.84 11.68 -10.49
CA ALA A 133 10.92 11.83 -11.62
C ALA A 133 10.60 13.30 -11.96
N PRO A 134 10.43 13.66 -13.24
CA PRO A 134 10.02 15.02 -13.59
C PRO A 134 8.69 15.38 -12.92
N GLY A 135 8.65 16.51 -12.21
CA GLY A 135 7.51 17.02 -11.48
C GLY A 135 7.35 16.46 -10.07
N SER A 136 8.17 15.49 -9.62
CA SER A 136 8.10 15.03 -8.24
C SER A 136 8.52 16.14 -7.27
N ASP A 137 8.11 16.00 -6.02
CA ASP A 137 8.64 16.78 -4.92
C ASP A 137 9.37 15.87 -3.93
N VAL A 138 9.97 16.49 -2.91
CA VAL A 138 10.69 15.76 -1.86
C VAL A 138 9.83 14.70 -1.18
N MET A 139 8.52 14.92 -0.97
CA MET A 139 7.69 13.94 -0.28
C MET A 139 7.50 12.70 -1.14
N ILE A 140 7.23 12.90 -2.43
CA ILE A 140 7.09 11.83 -3.42
C ILE A 140 8.40 11.03 -3.56
N ASP A 141 9.54 11.71 -3.59
CA ASP A 141 10.86 11.06 -3.67
C ASP A 141 11.15 10.19 -2.45
N TRP A 142 10.79 10.67 -1.26
CA TRP A 142 10.94 9.89 -0.03
C TRP A 142 9.92 8.75 0.09
N ILE A 143 8.70 8.91 -0.44
CA ILE A 143 7.73 7.80 -0.56
C ILE A 143 8.36 6.68 -1.41
N SER A 144 8.90 7.00 -2.59
CA SER A 144 9.62 6.01 -3.40
C SER A 144 10.80 5.39 -2.63
N THR A 145 11.62 6.22 -1.99
CA THR A 145 12.81 5.76 -1.26
C THR A 145 12.47 4.74 -0.17
N VAL A 146 11.36 4.91 0.56
CA VAL A 146 10.95 3.94 1.59
C VAL A 146 10.36 2.66 0.98
N LEU A 147 9.70 2.74 -0.18
CA LEU A 147 9.20 1.55 -0.88
C LEU A 147 10.37 0.68 -1.37
N VAL A 148 11.41 1.31 -1.95
CA VAL A 148 12.67 0.66 -2.31
C VAL A 148 13.35 0.03 -1.09
N SER A 149 13.43 0.78 0.01
CA SER A 149 13.96 0.30 1.28
C SER A 149 13.24 -0.96 1.77
N THR A 150 11.91 -1.00 1.60
CA THR A 150 11.03 -2.08 2.07
C THR A 150 11.25 -3.33 1.25
N GLN A 151 11.27 -3.20 -0.08
CA GLN A 151 11.59 -4.30 -1.00
C GLN A 151 12.99 -4.86 -0.72
N ALA A 152 13.99 -4.00 -0.53
CA ALA A 152 15.37 -4.41 -0.27
C ALA A 152 15.54 -5.18 1.05
N GLU A 153 14.80 -4.83 2.10
CA GLU A 153 14.79 -5.60 3.35
C GLU A 153 14.02 -6.90 3.22
N GLY A 154 12.91 -6.89 2.48
CA GLY A 154 12.13 -8.08 2.23
C GLY A 154 12.90 -9.15 1.44
N LEU A 155 13.71 -8.76 0.45
CA LEU A 155 14.66 -9.65 -0.23
C LEU A 155 15.71 -10.29 0.70
N LYS A 156 16.00 -9.67 1.84
CA LYS A 156 16.88 -10.22 2.89
C LYS A 156 16.12 -11.13 3.88
N GLY A 157 14.81 -11.32 3.69
CA GLY A 157 13.93 -12.05 4.60
C GLY A 157 13.38 -11.21 5.76
N ASN A 158 13.55 -9.88 5.71
CA ASN A 158 13.08 -8.93 6.72
C ASN A 158 11.88 -8.12 6.19
N ALA A 159 10.92 -8.79 5.54
CA ALA A 159 9.76 -8.13 4.95
C ALA A 159 9.04 -7.24 5.98
N ASP A 160 8.78 -5.99 5.62
CA ASP A 160 8.23 -5.02 6.57
C ASP A 160 6.76 -5.29 6.85
N ALA A 161 6.41 -5.41 8.12
CA ALA A 161 5.03 -5.64 8.48
C ALA A 161 4.18 -4.38 8.23
N PRO A 162 2.90 -4.50 7.82
CA PRO A 162 2.08 -3.35 7.40
C PRO A 162 2.02 -2.18 8.39
N TYR A 163 2.10 -2.46 9.70
CA TYR A 163 2.03 -1.43 10.74
C TYR A 163 3.32 -0.60 10.89
N ASN A 164 4.48 -1.09 10.47
CA ASN A 164 5.75 -0.38 10.64
C ASN A 164 5.88 0.74 9.58
N GLY A 165 5.79 0.38 8.30
CA GLY A 165 5.82 1.32 7.19
C GLY A 165 4.73 2.40 7.28
N ASN A 166 3.50 2.02 7.61
CA ASN A 166 2.41 2.98 7.82
C ASN A 166 2.75 4.00 8.92
N ARG A 167 3.21 3.55 10.09
CA ARG A 167 3.60 4.43 11.19
C ARG A 167 4.74 5.37 10.78
N LEU A 168 5.74 4.86 10.07
CA LEU A 168 6.86 5.65 9.58
C LEU A 168 6.39 6.78 8.66
N MET A 169 5.47 6.48 7.75
CA MET A 169 4.89 7.42 6.80
C MET A 169 3.98 8.47 7.46
N ALA A 170 3.20 8.08 8.47
CA ALA A 170 2.42 9.03 9.25
C ALA A 170 3.32 10.03 9.98
N MET A 171 4.36 9.55 10.67
CA MET A 171 5.32 10.40 11.38
C MET A 171 5.99 11.40 10.45
N SER A 172 6.50 10.96 9.29
CA SER A 172 7.18 11.85 8.35
C SER A 172 6.24 12.84 7.70
N SER A 173 5.07 12.40 7.24
CA SER A 173 4.17 13.30 6.50
C SER A 173 3.49 14.33 7.39
N LEU A 174 3.16 13.97 8.63
CA LEU A 174 2.72 14.95 9.63
C LEU A 174 3.83 15.95 9.98
N ALA A 175 5.10 15.50 10.04
CA ALA A 175 6.23 16.41 10.23
C ALA A 175 6.40 17.39 9.06
N ALA A 176 6.27 16.93 7.81
CA ALA A 176 6.25 17.82 6.64
C ALA A 176 5.10 18.82 6.69
N TYR A 177 3.88 18.35 7.01
CA TYR A 177 2.72 19.21 7.20
C TYR A 177 2.98 20.29 8.26
N ASP A 178 3.55 19.92 9.40
CA ASP A 178 3.88 20.85 10.47
C ASP A 178 4.96 21.87 10.07
N ILE A 179 5.95 21.48 9.26
CA ILE A 179 6.94 22.40 8.69
C ILE A 179 6.24 23.45 7.83
N ILE A 180 5.31 23.04 6.97
CA ILE A 180 4.54 23.95 6.11
C ILE A 180 3.57 24.81 6.93
N ALA A 181 2.94 24.26 7.96
CA ALA A 181 1.99 24.95 8.83
C ALA A 181 2.64 25.90 9.85
N ALA A 182 3.98 25.89 9.98
CA ALA A 182 4.74 26.66 10.96
C ALA A 182 4.78 28.18 10.70
N LYS A 183 3.62 28.83 10.75
CA LYS A 183 3.44 30.27 10.51
C LYS A 183 2.55 30.92 11.58
N PRO A 184 3.05 31.94 12.31
CA PRO A 184 2.20 32.74 13.19
C PRO A 184 1.03 33.38 12.44
N GLY A 185 -0.20 33.07 12.85
CA GLY A 185 -1.42 33.58 12.20
C GLY A 185 -1.68 32.98 10.81
N GLY A 186 -1.02 31.87 10.46
CA GLY A 186 -1.29 31.09 9.25
C GLY A 186 -2.70 30.47 9.26
N GLN A 187 -3.16 30.07 8.07
CA GLN A 187 -4.46 29.41 7.91
C GLN A 187 -4.44 27.93 8.32
N LEU A 188 -3.26 27.29 8.24
CA LEU A 188 -3.06 25.91 8.64
C LEU A 188 -2.76 25.83 10.14
N LYS A 189 -3.38 24.87 10.82
CA LYS A 189 -3.13 24.57 12.22
C LYS A 189 -2.06 23.47 12.30
N PRO A 190 -0.91 23.70 12.96
CA PRO A 190 0.03 22.63 13.23
C PRO A 190 -0.64 21.49 14.02
N TYR A 191 -0.28 20.26 13.68
CA TYR A 191 -0.72 19.03 14.32
C TYR A 191 0.00 18.79 15.67
N LEU A 192 1.33 18.77 15.67
CA LEU A 192 2.13 18.49 16.88
C LEU A 192 2.85 19.74 17.40
N LEU A 193 3.32 20.61 16.51
CA LEU A 193 4.12 21.77 16.92
C LEU A 193 3.28 22.77 17.74
N ASN A 194 3.83 23.24 18.86
CA ASN A 194 3.24 24.32 19.64
C ASN A 194 3.81 25.68 19.24
N ASN A 195 3.25 26.75 19.82
CA ASN A 195 3.69 28.14 19.56
C ASN A 195 5.20 28.35 19.69
N SER A 196 5.82 27.76 20.71
CA SER A 196 7.26 27.92 20.92
C SER A 196 8.13 27.18 19.91
N ASP A 197 7.58 26.16 19.24
CA ASP A 197 8.30 25.42 18.20
C ASP A 197 8.21 26.15 16.86
N TYR A 198 7.02 26.54 16.41
CA TYR A 198 6.89 27.24 15.12
C TYR A 198 7.36 28.70 15.16
N GLU A 199 7.39 29.38 16.32
CA GLU A 199 8.03 30.71 16.47
C GLU A 199 9.53 30.67 16.17
N LYS A 200 10.16 29.48 16.21
CA LYS A 200 11.58 29.28 15.83
C LYS A 200 11.76 29.03 14.34
N SER A 201 10.67 28.94 13.55
CA SER A 201 10.78 28.71 12.11
C SER A 201 11.62 29.83 11.46
N PRO A 202 12.69 29.50 10.75
CA PRO A 202 13.57 30.50 10.14
C PRO A 202 12.95 31.17 8.91
N PHE A 203 11.93 30.54 8.31
CA PHE A 203 11.28 30.98 7.08
C PHE A 203 9.76 30.74 7.15
N ASP A 204 9.01 31.40 6.27
CA ASP A 204 7.61 31.06 6.03
C ASP A 204 7.54 29.98 4.95
N PHE A 205 7.54 28.72 5.36
CA PHE A 205 7.52 27.57 4.45
C PHE A 205 6.18 27.36 3.75
N SER A 206 5.13 28.12 4.11
CA SER A 206 3.85 28.13 3.41
C SER A 206 3.84 29.04 2.16
N ASP A 207 4.87 29.87 2.00
CA ASP A 207 5.06 30.75 0.85
C ASP A 207 5.80 30.00 -0.26
N GLU A 208 5.22 29.98 -1.46
CA GLU A 208 5.82 29.38 -2.67
C GLU A 208 7.22 29.95 -2.96
N ALA A 209 7.50 31.21 -2.58
CA ALA A 209 8.82 31.80 -2.72
C ALA A 209 9.91 31.07 -1.89
N ASN A 210 9.50 30.36 -0.83
CA ASN A 210 10.37 29.58 0.04
C ASN A 210 10.27 28.06 -0.21
N GLU A 211 9.62 27.61 -1.29
CA GLU A 211 9.38 26.19 -1.55
C GLU A 211 10.67 25.35 -1.45
N LYS A 212 11.76 25.79 -2.08
CA LYS A 212 13.06 25.12 -2.02
C LYS A 212 13.64 25.02 -0.59
N LEU A 213 13.38 26.01 0.27
CA LEU A 213 13.77 25.96 1.68
C LEU A 213 12.86 25.03 2.46
N ALA A 214 11.56 24.96 2.12
CA ALA A 214 10.64 23.97 2.66
C ALA A 214 11.10 22.55 2.30
N THR A 215 11.49 22.33 1.04
CA THR A 215 12.10 21.07 0.55
C THR A 215 13.30 20.68 1.41
N ALA A 216 14.22 21.61 1.70
CA ALA A 216 15.38 21.35 2.56
C ALA A 216 14.98 20.93 3.99
N ALA A 217 14.02 21.63 4.59
CA ALA A 217 13.52 21.31 5.94
C ALA A 217 12.84 19.94 5.97
N ILE A 218 11.96 19.65 5.00
CA ILE A 218 11.27 18.37 4.88
C ILE A 218 12.28 17.22 4.66
N ASN A 219 13.23 17.40 3.74
CA ASN A 219 14.28 16.44 3.45
C ASN A 219 15.08 16.06 4.72
N SER A 220 15.50 17.06 5.50
CA SER A 220 16.23 16.81 6.74
C SER A 220 15.36 16.19 7.83
N SER A 221 14.06 16.54 7.91
CA SER A 221 13.13 15.92 8.86
C SER A 221 12.91 14.44 8.55
N TYR A 222 12.72 14.11 7.27
CA TYR A 222 12.50 12.73 6.82
C TYR A 222 13.74 11.88 7.05
N GLN A 223 14.93 12.37 6.67
CA GLN A 223 16.19 11.70 6.96
C GLN A 223 16.34 11.42 8.46
N THR A 224 15.97 12.36 9.33
CA THR A 224 16.07 12.22 10.78
C THR A 224 15.15 11.11 11.29
N ILE A 225 13.87 11.12 10.86
CA ILE A 225 12.89 10.11 11.28
C ILE A 225 13.27 8.74 10.73
N PHE A 226 13.60 8.64 9.44
CA PHE A 226 13.82 7.36 8.76
C PHE A 226 15.09 6.66 9.24
N THR A 227 16.18 7.40 9.44
CA THR A 227 17.42 6.81 9.99
C THR A 227 17.29 6.40 11.47
N SER A 228 16.40 7.06 12.22
CA SER A 228 16.10 6.70 13.62
C SER A 228 15.23 5.45 13.72
N GLU A 229 14.12 5.42 12.97
CA GLU A 229 13.13 4.35 13.07
C GLU A 229 13.50 3.11 12.24
N PHE A 230 14.31 3.28 11.18
CA PHE A 230 14.68 2.21 10.27
C PHE A 230 16.18 2.21 9.90
N SER A 231 17.01 2.08 10.94
CA SER A 231 18.47 2.26 10.84
C SER A 231 19.19 1.31 9.88
N ALA A 232 18.62 0.13 9.58
CA ALA A 232 19.20 -0.85 8.65
C ALA A 232 19.39 -0.31 7.23
N GLN A 233 18.64 0.73 6.88
CA GLN A 233 18.60 1.34 5.54
C GLN A 233 19.13 2.78 5.57
N SER A 234 19.91 3.13 6.61
CA SER A 234 20.45 4.48 6.79
C SER A 234 21.30 4.96 5.60
N ASP A 235 22.05 4.07 4.95
CA ASP A 235 22.86 4.45 3.79
C ASP A 235 21.99 4.94 2.62
N LEU A 236 20.88 4.24 2.34
CA LEU A 236 19.90 4.62 1.33
C LEU A 236 19.23 5.96 1.65
N PHE A 237 18.86 6.18 2.91
CA PHE A 237 18.25 7.44 3.35
C PHE A 237 19.24 8.61 3.36
N ASN A 238 20.50 8.35 3.71
CA ASN A 238 21.55 9.36 3.64
C ASN A 238 21.87 9.72 2.19
N GLU A 239 21.85 8.75 1.28
CA GLU A 239 21.98 9.00 -0.17
C GLU A 239 20.85 9.92 -0.66
N GLN A 240 19.59 9.60 -0.38
CA GLN A 240 18.45 10.44 -0.78
C GLN A 240 18.57 11.86 -0.21
N TYR A 241 18.94 11.98 1.07
CA TYR A 241 19.16 13.28 1.70
C TYR A 241 20.23 14.11 0.96
N GLN A 242 21.37 13.49 0.62
CA GLN A 242 22.45 14.18 -0.10
C GLN A 242 22.06 14.54 -1.53
N THR A 243 21.32 13.68 -2.23
CA THR A 243 20.81 13.95 -3.58
C THR A 243 19.98 15.23 -3.59
N THR A 244 18.92 15.29 -2.78
CA THR A 244 18.07 16.48 -2.70
C THR A 244 18.84 17.72 -2.22
N ARG A 245 19.80 17.56 -1.30
CA ARG A 245 20.63 18.66 -0.82
C ARG A 245 21.49 19.27 -1.93
N ASN A 246 22.15 18.43 -2.71
CA ASN A 246 23.00 18.86 -3.82
C ASN A 246 22.18 19.55 -4.91
N GLU A 247 21.00 19.01 -5.24
CA GLU A 247 20.06 19.64 -6.18
C GLU A 247 19.70 21.06 -5.74
N LEU A 248 19.33 21.27 -4.48
CA LEU A 248 18.97 22.60 -3.97
C LEU A 248 20.13 23.61 -4.06
N LEU A 249 21.36 23.18 -3.81
CA LEU A 249 22.56 24.03 -3.94
C LEU A 249 22.76 24.50 -5.38
N SER A 250 22.59 23.61 -6.37
CA SER A 250 22.70 24.00 -7.78
C SER A 250 21.63 24.95 -8.26
N GLN A 251 20.47 24.90 -7.62
CA GLN A 251 19.36 25.78 -7.91
C GLN A 251 19.53 27.18 -7.28
N GLY A 252 20.71 27.46 -6.72
CA GLY A 252 21.14 28.77 -6.26
C GLY A 252 20.85 29.08 -4.80
N ILE A 253 20.41 28.10 -4.00
CA ILE A 253 20.27 28.30 -2.55
C ILE A 253 21.65 28.42 -1.92
N SER A 254 21.83 29.39 -1.01
CA SER A 254 23.08 29.51 -0.26
C SER A 254 23.19 28.42 0.82
N GLU A 255 24.41 27.94 1.06
CA GLU A 255 24.70 26.98 2.14
C GLU A 255 24.10 27.43 3.49
N SER A 256 24.19 28.73 3.80
CA SER A 256 23.68 29.30 5.05
C SER A 256 22.15 29.30 5.18
N GLU A 257 21.43 29.42 4.07
CA GLU A 257 19.97 29.34 4.08
C GLU A 257 19.52 27.88 4.17
N LEU A 258 20.21 27.01 3.41
CA LEU A 258 20.00 25.58 3.43
C LEU A 258 20.18 25.01 4.85
N GLU A 259 21.32 25.28 5.50
CA GLU A 259 21.61 24.80 6.85
C GLU A 259 20.58 25.28 7.88
N ARG A 260 20.06 26.51 7.75
CA ARG A 260 19.01 27.02 8.65
C ARG A 260 17.71 26.24 8.48
N ALA A 261 17.30 25.98 7.24
CA ALA A 261 16.11 25.19 6.94
C ALA A 261 16.28 23.73 7.40
N GLU A 262 17.42 23.09 7.11
CA GLU A 262 17.75 21.73 7.53
C GLU A 262 17.77 21.58 9.06
N ASN A 263 18.38 22.54 9.78
CA ASN A 263 18.41 22.53 11.24
C ASN A 263 17.01 22.61 11.85
N TYR A 264 16.12 23.42 11.26
CA TYR A 264 14.73 23.48 11.69
C TYR A 264 14.01 22.15 11.38
N GLY A 265 14.14 21.64 10.16
CA GLY A 265 13.58 20.35 9.74
C GLY A 265 14.00 19.19 10.65
N ARG A 266 15.30 19.05 10.94
CA ARG A 266 15.84 18.07 11.89
C ARG A 266 15.24 18.22 13.28
N SER A 267 15.04 19.45 13.74
CA SER A 267 14.41 19.69 15.05
C SER A 267 12.96 19.22 15.09
N VAL A 268 12.20 19.41 13.99
CA VAL A 268 10.84 18.88 13.85
C VAL A 268 10.86 17.35 13.82
N GLY A 269 11.79 16.75 13.06
CA GLY A 269 11.98 15.29 13.05
C GLY A 269 12.19 14.70 14.46
N TYR A 270 13.05 15.32 15.27
CA TYR A 270 13.22 14.91 16.66
C TYR A 270 11.96 15.09 17.53
N ARG A 271 11.13 16.11 17.27
CA ARG A 271 9.84 16.25 17.99
C ARG A 271 8.91 15.07 17.72
N TYR A 272 8.85 14.59 16.48
CA TYR A 272 8.02 13.44 16.13
C TYR A 272 8.55 12.14 16.75
N ILE A 273 9.88 11.92 16.70
CA ILE A 273 10.51 10.77 17.38
C ILE A 273 10.22 10.81 18.89
N GLU A 274 10.39 11.99 19.54
CA GLU A 274 10.12 12.17 20.96
C GLU A 274 8.65 11.89 21.30
N ALA A 275 7.72 12.50 20.56
CA ALA A 275 6.28 12.35 20.76
C ALA A 275 5.79 10.91 20.59
N ARG A 276 6.45 10.13 19.72
CA ARG A 276 6.08 8.74 19.43
C ARG A 276 6.97 7.70 20.10
N SER A 277 7.90 8.11 20.97
CA SER A 277 8.84 7.21 21.66
C SER A 277 8.16 6.22 22.62
N ASN A 278 6.99 6.57 23.15
CA ASN A 278 6.23 5.78 24.13
C ASN A 278 4.80 5.47 23.65
N ASP A 279 4.58 5.46 22.35
CA ASP A 279 3.25 5.27 21.75
C ASP A 279 2.76 3.82 21.71
N GLY A 280 3.40 2.91 22.46
CA GLY A 280 3.08 1.48 22.45
C GLY A 280 3.76 0.65 21.35
N THR A 281 4.40 1.26 20.34
CA THR A 281 5.00 0.52 19.21
C THR A 281 6.08 -0.49 19.62
N ASN A 282 6.78 -0.21 20.72
CA ASN A 282 7.88 -1.04 21.22
C ASN A 282 7.40 -2.23 22.08
N ASN A 283 6.09 -2.43 22.25
CA ASN A 283 5.56 -3.55 23.01
C ASN A 283 5.68 -4.87 22.22
N THR A 284 6.72 -5.63 22.53
CA THR A 284 7.00 -6.95 21.94
C THR A 284 6.54 -8.11 22.81
N THR A 285 5.66 -7.87 23.80
CA THR A 285 5.12 -8.93 24.66
C THR A 285 4.50 -10.04 23.81
N PRO A 286 4.99 -11.29 23.91
CA PRO A 286 4.46 -12.37 23.08
C PRO A 286 3.00 -12.67 23.43
N PHE A 287 2.19 -12.90 22.40
CA PHE A 287 0.83 -13.39 22.58
C PHE A 287 0.86 -14.74 23.29
N GLN A 288 0.16 -14.85 24.42
CA GLN A 288 -0.01 -16.11 25.14
C GLN A 288 -1.38 -16.68 24.82
N TYR A 289 -1.42 -17.69 23.96
CA TYR A 289 -2.62 -18.49 23.77
C TYR A 289 -2.72 -19.52 24.89
N SER A 290 -3.84 -19.57 25.61
CA SER A 290 -4.06 -20.57 26.65
C SER A 290 -4.55 -21.86 26.02
N ILE A 291 -3.71 -22.90 26.05
CA ILE A 291 -4.13 -24.28 25.75
C ILE A 291 -5.08 -24.71 26.86
N GLY A 292 -6.38 -24.53 26.64
CA GLY A 292 -7.40 -24.80 27.65
C GLY A 292 -8.74 -24.11 27.46
N ASP A 293 -8.90 -23.19 26.49
CA ASP A 293 -10.24 -22.68 26.16
C ASP A 293 -11.08 -23.80 25.54
N PRO A 294 -12.19 -24.19 26.19
CA PRO A 294 -13.03 -25.27 25.71
C PRO A 294 -13.98 -24.69 24.65
N GLU A 295 -13.58 -24.77 23.39
CA GLU A 295 -14.40 -24.97 22.17
C GLU A 295 -13.58 -24.54 20.94
N GLY A 296 -13.51 -25.41 19.92
CA GLY A 296 -12.49 -25.43 18.87
C GLY A 296 -12.59 -24.36 17.78
N PHE A 297 -12.93 -23.11 18.11
CA PHE A 297 -13.11 -22.03 17.14
C PHE A 297 -12.35 -20.75 17.52
N VAL A 298 -11.06 -20.87 17.82
CA VAL A 298 -10.20 -19.72 18.13
C VAL A 298 -8.96 -19.78 17.27
N TRP A 299 -8.57 -18.62 16.71
CA TRP A 299 -7.35 -18.50 15.94
C TRP A 299 -6.15 -18.95 16.77
N THR A 300 -5.35 -19.82 16.15
CA THR A 300 -4.07 -20.25 16.69
C THR A 300 -2.96 -19.99 15.67
N PRO A 301 -1.72 -19.73 16.12
CA PRO A 301 -0.57 -19.72 15.22
C PRO A 301 -0.47 -21.03 14.44
N ALA A 302 0.07 -20.96 13.22
CA ALA A 302 0.30 -22.16 12.42
C ALA A 302 1.16 -23.18 13.18
N SER A 303 0.85 -24.45 13.02
CA SER A 303 1.60 -25.55 13.67
C SER A 303 2.86 -25.96 12.91
N SER A 304 2.97 -25.56 11.64
CA SER A 304 4.08 -25.92 10.75
C SER A 304 4.28 -24.85 9.65
N GLY A 305 5.37 -24.99 8.88
CA GLY A 305 5.73 -24.05 7.82
C GLY A 305 6.44 -22.78 8.30
N PRO A 306 6.68 -21.80 7.41
CA PRO A 306 7.43 -20.58 7.73
C PRO A 306 6.80 -19.73 8.85
N ALA A 307 5.48 -19.83 9.04
CA ALA A 307 4.71 -19.10 10.06
C ALA A 307 4.53 -19.87 11.39
N ALA A 308 5.21 -21.01 11.59
CA ALA A 308 4.98 -21.89 12.72
C ALA A 308 5.23 -21.17 14.08
N GLY A 309 4.21 -21.13 14.95
CA GLY A 309 4.29 -20.51 16.27
C GLY A 309 4.38 -18.99 16.27
N VAL A 310 4.22 -18.32 15.11
CA VAL A 310 4.34 -16.87 14.99
C VAL A 310 2.98 -16.18 15.20
N SER A 311 2.99 -15.09 15.97
CA SER A 311 1.86 -14.15 16.09
C SER A 311 2.32 -12.75 15.69
N GLY A 312 1.86 -12.26 14.54
CA GLY A 312 2.28 -10.99 13.95
C GLY A 312 1.66 -9.77 14.62
N GLY A 313 2.45 -9.10 15.44
CA GLY A 313 2.10 -7.80 16.02
C GLY A 313 0.96 -7.82 17.05
N PRO A 314 0.95 -8.72 18.05
CA PRO A 314 -0.17 -8.85 18.98
C PRO A 314 -0.53 -7.60 19.77
N ASN A 315 0.43 -6.71 19.99
CA ASN A 315 0.22 -5.46 20.74
C ASN A 315 0.05 -4.24 19.83
N ARG A 316 0.01 -4.41 18.49
CA ARG A 316 -0.05 -3.30 17.55
C ARG A 316 -1.39 -2.55 17.59
N GLY A 317 -2.45 -3.20 18.05
CA GLY A 317 -3.74 -2.56 18.29
C GLY A 317 -3.79 -1.62 19.48
N GLU A 318 -2.76 -1.64 20.33
CA GLU A 318 -2.64 -0.78 21.52
C GLU A 318 -1.69 0.41 21.27
N VAL A 319 -1.27 0.62 20.02
CA VAL A 319 -0.49 1.80 19.64
C VAL A 319 -1.37 3.04 19.71
N ASP A 320 -0.85 4.14 20.26
CA ASP A 320 -1.60 5.39 20.36
C ASP A 320 -2.03 5.86 18.96
N PRO A 321 -3.30 6.24 18.74
CA PRO A 321 -3.72 6.77 17.45
C PRO A 321 -3.01 8.09 17.12
N PHE A 322 -3.01 8.45 15.85
CA PHE A 322 -2.51 9.74 15.36
C PHE A 322 -3.63 10.79 15.38
N VAL A 323 -4.75 10.54 14.71
CA VAL A 323 -5.81 11.56 14.55
C VAL A 323 -7.11 11.15 15.23
N VAL A 324 -7.49 9.87 15.14
CA VAL A 324 -8.73 9.41 15.79
C VAL A 324 -8.58 9.48 17.32
N PRO A 325 -9.62 9.87 18.07
CA PRO A 325 -9.54 10.03 19.51
C PRO A 325 -9.41 8.69 20.26
N SER A 326 -9.81 7.60 19.60
CA SER A 326 -9.76 6.24 20.14
C SER A 326 -9.79 5.24 18.99
N ILE A 327 -9.02 4.15 19.10
CA ILE A 327 -9.02 3.02 18.14
C ILE A 327 -10.18 2.03 18.41
N ALA A 328 -10.52 1.86 19.69
CA ALA A 328 -11.89 1.50 20.08
C ALA A 328 -12.85 2.59 19.52
N SER A 329 -14.15 2.67 19.74
CA SER A 329 -15.04 3.60 18.98
C SER A 329 -15.11 3.38 17.45
N PHE A 330 -14.01 3.08 16.76
CA PHE A 330 -13.98 2.82 15.32
C PHE A 330 -14.02 1.32 15.01
N SER A 331 -13.43 0.45 15.83
CA SER A 331 -13.54 -1.00 15.61
C SER A 331 -15.00 -1.48 15.58
N ALA A 332 -15.30 -2.36 14.63
CA ALA A 332 -16.66 -2.82 14.33
C ALA A 332 -17.36 -3.52 15.52
N THR A 333 -16.62 -4.01 16.52
CA THR A 333 -17.16 -4.77 17.67
C THR A 333 -17.37 -3.95 18.93
N ASN A 334 -16.71 -2.78 19.06
CA ASN A 334 -16.77 -1.97 20.30
C ASN A 334 -17.99 -1.06 20.41
N ASN A 335 -18.81 -0.95 19.35
CA ASN A 335 -20.03 -0.13 19.37
C ASN A 335 -21.20 -0.83 20.11
N GLN A 336 -20.90 -1.92 20.84
CA GLN A 336 -21.84 -2.61 21.75
C GLN A 336 -21.40 -2.47 23.21
N SER A 337 -21.44 -1.25 23.75
CA SER A 337 -21.45 -1.00 25.20
C SER A 337 -22.87 -0.85 25.75
N HIS A 338 -23.72 -1.83 25.50
CA HIS A 338 -24.87 -2.19 26.34
C HIS A 338 -25.05 -3.69 26.08
N LEU A 339 -24.63 -4.60 26.95
CA LEU A 339 -25.43 -5.04 28.09
C LEU A 339 -24.50 -5.63 29.16
N THR A 340 -24.20 -4.84 30.18
CA THR A 340 -24.09 -5.44 31.53
C THR A 340 -25.41 -5.18 32.24
N THR A 341 -25.97 -6.26 32.77
CA THR A 341 -27.13 -6.35 33.68
C THR A 341 -28.52 -6.27 33.05
N GLY A 342 -29.13 -7.43 32.81
CA GLY A 342 -30.59 -7.55 32.65
C GLY A 342 -30.99 -8.73 31.79
N ASP A 343 -31.70 -9.68 32.39
CA ASP A 343 -32.26 -10.89 31.77
C ASP A 343 -33.35 -10.60 30.71
N ASP A 344 -33.00 -10.05 29.55
CA ASP A 344 -33.76 -10.26 28.30
C ASP A 344 -32.85 -10.90 27.22
N PRO A 345 -33.04 -12.16 26.82
CA PRO A 345 -32.02 -13.00 26.19
C PRO A 345 -32.05 -13.02 24.66
N ASN A 346 -32.85 -12.18 23.99
CA ASN A 346 -33.22 -12.36 22.58
C ASN A 346 -32.66 -11.31 21.60
N TYR A 347 -31.39 -10.91 21.76
CA TYR A 347 -30.46 -10.42 20.71
C TYR A 347 -29.53 -9.34 21.26
N PRO A 348 -28.35 -9.76 21.71
CA PRO A 348 -27.17 -8.90 21.61
C PRO A 348 -25.89 -9.67 21.26
N VAL A 349 -25.01 -9.01 20.50
CA VAL A 349 -23.66 -9.44 20.09
C VAL A 349 -23.58 -10.57 19.05
N ASP A 350 -23.34 -10.20 17.80
CA ASP A 350 -23.18 -11.06 16.61
C ASP A 350 -21.87 -11.89 16.59
N LEU A 351 -21.14 -11.97 17.72
CA LEU A 351 -19.96 -12.82 17.88
C LEU A 351 -19.83 -13.48 19.27
N GLN A 352 -20.84 -13.38 20.16
CA GLN A 352 -20.77 -13.96 21.52
C GLN A 352 -21.68 -15.16 21.75
N ILE A 353 -21.61 -16.14 20.85
CA ILE A 353 -21.69 -17.55 21.25
C ILE A 353 -20.51 -18.26 20.56
N ASN A 354 -19.44 -18.50 21.32
CA ASN A 354 -18.31 -19.36 20.92
C ASN A 354 -17.44 -18.88 19.74
N TYR A 355 -17.21 -17.56 19.63
CA TYR A 355 -16.39 -16.94 18.58
C TYR A 355 -16.90 -17.12 17.14
N ARG A 356 -18.15 -17.58 16.95
CA ARG A 356 -18.81 -17.72 15.65
C ARG A 356 -19.79 -16.57 15.41
N PRO A 357 -20.10 -16.23 14.14
CA PRO A 357 -21.26 -15.39 13.81
C PRO A 357 -22.49 -15.89 14.58
N ASN A 358 -23.14 -15.02 15.34
CA ASN A 358 -24.26 -15.39 16.21
C ASN A 358 -25.59 -15.00 15.56
N ASP A 359 -25.88 -15.66 14.44
CA ASP A 359 -27.16 -15.57 13.72
C ASP A 359 -28.22 -16.55 14.24
N GLY A 360 -27.91 -17.28 15.32
CA GLY A 360 -28.80 -18.18 16.03
C GLY A 360 -28.89 -19.59 15.44
N ASP A 361 -28.64 -19.77 14.13
CA ASP A 361 -28.66 -21.08 13.46
C ASP A 361 -27.33 -21.48 12.78
N GLY A 362 -26.33 -20.60 12.76
CA GLY A 362 -25.00 -20.80 12.19
C GLY A 362 -24.96 -20.77 10.66
N SER A 363 -26.03 -20.33 10.00
CA SER A 363 -26.10 -20.30 8.53
C SER A 363 -25.08 -19.35 7.90
N ARG A 364 -24.82 -18.18 8.48
CA ARG A 364 -23.78 -17.22 8.06
C ARG A 364 -22.38 -17.78 8.23
N TYR A 365 -22.14 -18.50 9.34
CA TYR A 365 -20.88 -19.20 9.53
C TYR A 365 -20.63 -20.19 8.39
N VAL A 366 -21.61 -21.05 8.09
CA VAL A 366 -21.52 -22.01 6.98
C VAL A 366 -21.27 -21.28 5.66
N GLU A 367 -22.07 -20.25 5.37
CA GLU A 367 -21.98 -19.48 4.13
C GLU A 367 -20.59 -18.88 3.94
N GLU A 368 -20.06 -18.15 4.93
CA GLU A 368 -18.78 -17.45 4.81
C GLU A 368 -17.62 -18.39 4.53
N TYR A 369 -17.57 -19.53 5.21
CA TYR A 369 -16.49 -20.50 5.06
C TYR A 369 -16.65 -21.36 3.81
N GLU A 370 -17.87 -21.70 3.39
CA GLU A 370 -18.10 -22.39 2.13
C GLU A 370 -17.83 -21.50 0.92
N LEU A 371 -18.23 -20.22 0.97
CA LEU A 371 -17.83 -19.21 -0.02
C LEU A 371 -16.31 -19.06 -0.06
N SER A 372 -15.64 -18.94 1.10
CA SER A 372 -14.18 -18.86 1.16
C SER A 372 -13.50 -20.13 0.66
N ARG A 373 -14.14 -21.30 0.82
CA ARG A 373 -13.62 -22.57 0.31
C ARG A 373 -13.63 -22.59 -1.22
N ILE A 374 -14.75 -22.26 -1.86
CA ILE A 374 -14.91 -22.37 -3.32
C ILE A 374 -14.31 -21.19 -4.09
N PHE A 375 -14.31 -19.98 -3.53
CA PHE A 375 -13.69 -18.79 -4.13
C PHE A 375 -12.25 -18.55 -3.65
N GLY A 376 -11.86 -19.03 -2.47
CA GLY A 376 -10.50 -18.81 -1.94
C GLY A 376 -9.50 -19.91 -2.30
N ALA A 377 -9.96 -21.07 -2.78
CA ALA A 377 -9.09 -22.19 -3.14
C ALA A 377 -8.11 -21.82 -4.26
N ARG A 378 -6.82 -22.11 -4.10
CA ARG A 378 -5.81 -21.95 -5.15
C ARG A 378 -6.10 -22.83 -6.37
N TYR A 379 -6.51 -24.07 -6.13
CA TYR A 379 -6.86 -25.05 -7.16
C TYR A 379 -8.00 -25.94 -6.68
N SER A 380 -8.69 -26.60 -7.61
CA SER A 380 -9.71 -27.59 -7.27
C SER A 380 -9.08 -28.85 -6.65
N THR A 381 -9.72 -29.37 -5.63
CA THR A 381 -9.45 -30.67 -5.00
C THR A 381 -10.61 -31.62 -5.29
N PRO A 382 -10.57 -32.90 -4.88
CA PRO A 382 -11.73 -33.78 -4.95
C PRO A 382 -12.94 -33.32 -4.11
N LEU A 383 -12.72 -32.46 -3.12
CA LEU A 383 -13.75 -31.96 -2.18
C LEU A 383 -14.12 -30.50 -2.45
N THR A 384 -13.25 -29.75 -3.13
CA THR A 384 -13.43 -28.33 -3.43
C THR A 384 -13.31 -28.07 -4.92
N GLN A 385 -14.37 -27.54 -5.51
CA GLN A 385 -14.32 -26.96 -6.85
C GLN A 385 -13.96 -25.48 -6.73
N ASN A 386 -12.80 -25.08 -7.24
CA ASN A 386 -12.46 -23.66 -7.38
C ASN A 386 -13.32 -23.07 -8.50
N ILE A 387 -14.17 -22.11 -8.16
CA ILE A 387 -15.10 -21.46 -9.10
C ILE A 387 -14.68 -20.03 -9.48
N LYS A 388 -13.50 -19.56 -9.03
CA LYS A 388 -12.99 -18.26 -9.45
C LYS A 388 -12.91 -18.17 -10.97
N ASN A 389 -13.46 -17.10 -11.51
CA ASN A 389 -13.17 -16.72 -12.89
C ASN A 389 -11.76 -16.09 -13.00
N GLN A 390 -11.32 -15.84 -14.22
CA GLN A 390 -9.98 -15.29 -14.48
C GLN A 390 -9.76 -13.93 -13.81
N ASP A 391 -10.73 -13.03 -13.88
CA ASP A 391 -10.64 -11.69 -13.29
C ASP A 391 -10.55 -11.74 -11.76
N GLN A 392 -11.30 -12.62 -11.11
CA GLN A 392 -11.24 -12.83 -9.66
C GLN A 392 -9.87 -13.40 -9.22
N ALA A 393 -9.31 -14.33 -10.01
CA ALA A 393 -7.96 -14.83 -9.76
C ALA A 393 -6.89 -13.74 -9.94
N GLN A 394 -7.03 -12.91 -10.99
CA GLN A 394 -6.16 -11.76 -11.23
C GLN A 394 -6.30 -10.71 -10.12
N THR A 395 -7.52 -10.45 -9.63
CA THR A 395 -7.76 -9.55 -8.48
C THR A 395 -6.99 -10.02 -7.25
N GLY A 396 -7.04 -11.31 -6.93
CA GLY A 396 -6.28 -11.89 -5.82
C GLY A 396 -4.77 -11.68 -5.95
N ALA A 397 -4.21 -11.90 -7.15
CA ALA A 397 -2.78 -11.73 -7.41
C ALA A 397 -2.35 -10.26 -7.49
N PHE A 398 -3.18 -9.38 -8.04
CA PHE A 398 -2.87 -7.95 -8.21
C PHE A 398 -2.68 -7.24 -6.86
N TYR A 399 -3.45 -7.63 -5.83
CA TYR A 399 -3.41 -7.03 -4.50
C TYR A 399 -2.79 -7.95 -3.43
N SER A 400 -2.02 -8.98 -3.82
CA SER A 400 -1.40 -9.93 -2.88
C SER A 400 -0.43 -9.19 -1.94
N GLN A 401 0.61 -8.57 -2.50
CA GLN A 401 1.61 -7.74 -1.83
C GLN A 401 2.11 -8.37 -0.51
N ASP A 402 2.18 -9.69 -0.43
CA ASP A 402 2.68 -10.46 0.72
C ASP A 402 4.03 -11.13 0.36
N GLU A 403 4.51 -10.94 -0.86
CA GLU A 403 5.77 -11.43 -1.39
C GLU A 403 6.93 -10.73 -0.68
N ASN A 404 8.01 -11.46 -0.43
CA ASN A 404 9.18 -10.91 0.24
C ASN A 404 9.79 -9.73 -0.54
N ASP A 405 9.76 -9.75 -1.86
CA ASP A 405 10.28 -8.71 -2.75
C ASP A 405 9.22 -7.68 -3.16
N SER A 406 8.07 -7.66 -2.49
CA SER A 406 7.04 -6.63 -2.71
C SER A 406 7.20 -5.43 -1.77
N TRP A 407 6.52 -4.34 -2.09
CA TRP A 407 6.35 -3.19 -1.19
C TRP A 407 5.43 -3.44 0.01
N GLN A 408 4.99 -4.69 0.22
CA GLN A 408 4.11 -5.09 1.30
C GLN A 408 2.69 -4.49 1.16
N PRO A 409 1.69 -4.91 1.95
CA PRO A 409 0.29 -4.48 1.81
C PRO A 409 0.03 -2.97 1.84
N TRP A 410 0.97 -2.18 2.38
CA TRP A 410 0.87 -0.73 2.48
C TRP A 410 1.53 0.00 1.30
N GLY A 411 2.37 -0.66 0.52
CA GLY A 411 3.18 0.01 -0.49
C GLY A 411 2.40 0.45 -1.72
N LEU A 412 1.65 -0.47 -2.34
CA LEU A 412 0.83 -0.18 -3.52
C LEU A 412 -0.13 1.02 -3.37
N PRO A 413 -0.91 1.18 -2.27
CA PRO A 413 -1.77 2.35 -2.12
C PRO A 413 -0.97 3.66 -2.01
N ASN A 414 0.21 3.64 -1.39
CA ASN A 414 1.08 4.83 -1.30
C ASN A 414 1.75 5.18 -2.63
N TYR A 415 2.17 4.17 -3.39
CA TYR A 415 2.64 4.32 -4.76
C TYR A 415 1.58 5.02 -5.63
N ILE A 416 0.35 4.52 -5.62
CA ILE A 416 -0.72 5.06 -6.47
C ILE A 416 -1.12 6.47 -6.04
N ALA A 417 -1.19 6.72 -4.73
CA ALA A 417 -1.43 8.06 -4.19
C ALA A 417 -0.35 9.06 -4.64
N ALA A 418 0.93 8.69 -4.60
CA ALA A 418 2.02 9.54 -5.04
C ALA A 418 2.01 9.79 -6.56
N ALA A 419 1.63 8.79 -7.35
CA ALA A 419 1.51 8.93 -8.80
C ALA A 419 0.34 9.85 -9.20
N ILE A 420 -0.78 9.78 -8.48
CA ILE A 420 -1.93 10.67 -8.67
C ILE A 420 -1.58 12.10 -8.24
N ALA A 421 -0.93 12.29 -7.10
CA ALA A 421 -0.49 13.59 -6.63
C ALA A 421 0.46 14.28 -7.63
N LEU A 422 1.43 13.52 -8.17
CA LEU A 422 2.33 13.96 -9.22
C LEU A 422 1.57 14.40 -10.49
N LYS A 423 0.68 13.54 -11.00
CA LYS A 423 -0.09 13.79 -12.23
C LYS A 423 -1.16 14.89 -12.08
N SER A 424 -1.60 15.16 -10.86
CA SER A 424 -2.50 16.27 -10.55
C SER A 424 -1.76 17.62 -10.48
N GLY A 425 -0.42 17.61 -10.48
CA GLY A 425 0.39 18.82 -10.43
C GLY A 425 0.30 19.56 -9.09
N ASN A 426 0.11 18.82 -8.00
CA ASN A 426 0.02 19.39 -6.66
C ASN A 426 1.28 20.22 -6.33
N SER A 427 1.07 21.37 -5.69
CA SER A 427 2.14 22.09 -5.01
C SER A 427 2.66 21.30 -3.80
N LEU A 428 3.87 21.65 -3.34
CA LEU A 428 4.47 21.05 -2.14
C LEU A 428 3.55 21.17 -0.90
N LYS A 429 2.83 22.30 -0.79
CA LYS A 429 1.87 22.53 0.30
C LYS A 429 0.64 21.61 0.19
N GLU A 430 0.09 21.44 -1.01
CA GLU A 430 -1.03 20.53 -1.24
C GLU A 430 -0.62 19.08 -0.95
N ASN A 431 0.58 18.66 -1.36
CA ASN A 431 1.14 17.36 -1.01
C ASN A 431 1.36 17.20 0.49
N ALA A 432 1.79 18.23 1.21
CA ALA A 432 1.90 18.20 2.66
C ALA A 432 0.56 17.91 3.35
N GLN A 433 -0.52 18.57 2.90
CA GLN A 433 -1.87 18.34 3.42
C GLN A 433 -2.40 16.95 3.05
N PHE A 434 -2.20 16.56 1.78
CA PHE A 434 -2.67 15.29 1.24
C PHE A 434 -1.99 14.09 1.92
N PHE A 435 -0.66 14.01 1.92
CA PHE A 435 0.05 12.87 2.49
C PHE A 435 -0.06 12.79 4.02
N ALA A 436 -0.14 13.93 4.72
CA ALA A 436 -0.39 13.91 6.16
C ALA A 436 -1.78 13.35 6.50
N SER A 437 -2.81 13.74 5.74
CA SER A 437 -4.17 13.18 5.89
C SER A 437 -4.20 11.70 5.53
N LEU A 438 -3.55 11.31 4.43
CA LEU A 438 -3.52 9.94 3.93
C LEU A 438 -2.83 8.99 4.90
N HIS A 439 -1.56 9.27 5.23
CA HIS A 439 -0.75 8.34 6.02
C HIS A 439 -1.24 8.23 7.47
N SER A 440 -1.76 9.31 8.06
CA SER A 440 -2.38 9.24 9.38
C SER A 440 -3.68 8.41 9.37
N SER A 441 -4.53 8.57 8.36
CA SER A 441 -5.74 7.75 8.18
C SER A 441 -5.43 6.27 8.02
N ILE A 442 -4.47 5.94 7.13
CA ILE A 442 -4.05 4.57 6.88
C ILE A 442 -3.45 3.94 8.15
N THR A 443 -2.67 4.69 8.92
CA THR A 443 -2.04 4.19 10.15
C THR A 443 -3.05 3.92 11.25
N ASP A 444 -4.02 4.82 11.46
CA ASP A 444 -5.09 4.62 12.43
C ASP A 444 -6.00 3.46 12.01
N ALA A 445 -6.28 3.30 10.72
CA ALA A 445 -7.06 2.17 10.19
C ALA A 445 -6.32 0.83 10.35
N THR A 446 -5.01 0.82 10.14
CA THR A 446 -4.16 -0.35 10.39
C THR A 446 -4.19 -0.71 11.88
N THR A 447 -4.02 0.27 12.76
CA THR A 447 -4.05 0.07 14.21
C THR A 447 -5.40 -0.51 14.66
N MET A 448 -6.51 -0.01 14.12
CA MET A 448 -7.85 -0.55 14.34
C MET A 448 -8.00 -2.01 13.89
N ALA A 449 -7.43 -2.38 12.74
CA ALA A 449 -7.49 -3.76 12.28
C ALA A 449 -6.77 -4.70 13.25
N TRP A 450 -5.58 -4.33 13.72
CA TRP A 450 -4.84 -5.12 14.71
C TRP A 450 -5.51 -5.17 16.08
N TYR A 451 -6.14 -4.08 16.50
CA TYR A 451 -6.98 -4.04 17.70
C TYR A 451 -8.10 -5.08 17.63
N SER A 452 -8.79 -5.17 16.50
CA SER A 452 -9.87 -6.15 16.32
C SER A 452 -9.33 -7.58 16.23
N LYS A 453 -8.23 -7.81 15.50
CA LYS A 453 -7.60 -9.14 15.35
C LYS A 453 -7.33 -9.84 16.67
N TYR A 454 -6.65 -9.15 17.58
CA TYR A 454 -6.22 -9.75 18.84
C TYR A 454 -7.26 -9.67 19.96
N ARG A 455 -8.42 -9.05 19.69
CA ARG A 455 -9.60 -9.11 20.56
C ARG A 455 -10.57 -10.22 20.17
N GLU A 456 -10.85 -10.35 18.88
CA GLU A 456 -11.85 -11.29 18.38
C GLU A 456 -11.27 -12.68 18.12
N LEU A 457 -9.97 -12.78 17.79
CA LEU A 457 -9.27 -14.05 17.58
C LEU A 457 -9.99 -15.00 16.60
N ILE A 458 -10.66 -14.47 15.58
CA ILE A 458 -11.41 -15.28 14.61
C ILE A 458 -10.43 -16.13 13.75
N PRO A 459 -10.66 -17.45 13.61
CA PRO A 459 -9.86 -18.32 12.76
C PRO A 459 -9.83 -17.90 11.30
N LYS A 460 -8.70 -18.17 10.64
CA LYS A 460 -8.56 -17.98 9.19
C LYS A 460 -9.42 -18.98 8.42
N PRO A 461 -9.86 -18.66 7.18
CA PRO A 461 -10.61 -19.59 6.34
C PRO A 461 -9.97 -20.98 6.25
N SER A 462 -8.66 -21.04 6.04
CA SER A 462 -7.96 -22.32 5.96
C SER A 462 -7.99 -23.12 7.26
N GLN A 463 -7.93 -22.50 8.45
CA GLN A 463 -8.02 -23.24 9.72
C GLN A 463 -9.39 -23.90 9.87
N VAL A 464 -10.44 -23.21 9.44
CA VAL A 464 -11.78 -23.81 9.43
C VAL A 464 -11.83 -24.97 8.46
N ILE A 465 -11.47 -24.75 7.19
CA ILE A 465 -11.59 -25.73 6.12
C ILE A 465 -10.70 -26.96 6.35
N THR A 466 -9.48 -26.78 6.88
CA THR A 466 -8.48 -27.86 7.00
C THR A 466 -8.37 -28.48 8.38
N ASP A 467 -8.90 -27.83 9.43
CA ASP A 467 -8.71 -28.27 10.81
C ASP A 467 -10.03 -28.40 11.61
N TYR A 468 -11.02 -27.53 11.38
CA TYR A 468 -12.24 -27.49 12.21
C TYR A 468 -13.51 -28.08 11.58
N ALA A 469 -13.68 -27.99 10.26
CA ALA A 469 -14.96 -28.29 9.59
C ALA A 469 -15.53 -29.69 9.91
N ASP A 470 -14.67 -30.70 10.10
CA ASP A 470 -15.11 -32.07 10.44
C ASP A 470 -15.78 -32.17 11.83
N ASN A 471 -15.57 -31.19 12.71
CA ASN A 471 -16.02 -31.20 14.09
C ASN A 471 -16.65 -29.86 14.53
N ASP A 472 -17.05 -29.01 13.58
CA ASP A 472 -17.63 -27.70 13.90
C ASP A 472 -19.14 -27.77 14.21
N GLY A 473 -19.80 -28.89 13.90
CA GLY A 473 -21.21 -29.13 14.19
C GLY A 473 -22.17 -28.75 13.07
N PHE A 474 -21.68 -28.44 11.87
CA PHE A 474 -22.50 -28.15 10.70
C PHE A 474 -22.27 -29.18 9.58
N ASP A 475 -23.32 -29.86 9.14
CA ASP A 475 -23.23 -30.88 8.08
C ASP A 475 -22.87 -30.27 6.70
N GLN A 476 -23.03 -28.95 6.56
CA GLN A 476 -22.82 -28.20 5.33
C GLN A 476 -21.37 -27.73 5.14
N THR A 477 -20.57 -27.62 6.20
CA THR A 477 -19.15 -27.25 6.06
C THR A 477 -18.35 -28.45 5.57
N VAL A 478 -17.48 -28.22 4.59
CA VAL A 478 -16.69 -29.30 3.97
C VAL A 478 -15.26 -29.27 4.50
N TYR A 479 -14.90 -30.32 5.23
CA TYR A 479 -13.51 -30.59 5.61
C TYR A 479 -12.68 -30.99 4.39
N ASP A 480 -11.70 -30.16 4.03
CA ASP A 480 -10.79 -30.41 2.91
C ASP A 480 -9.32 -30.22 3.31
N PRO A 481 -8.61 -31.29 3.73
CA PRO A 481 -7.21 -31.19 4.16
C PRO A 481 -6.25 -30.90 2.99
N ALA A 482 -6.69 -31.06 1.74
CA ALA A 482 -5.90 -30.76 0.55
C ALA A 482 -6.03 -29.29 0.10
N TRP A 483 -6.96 -28.54 0.71
CA TRP A 483 -7.22 -27.14 0.38
C TRP A 483 -5.98 -26.28 0.60
N LYS A 484 -5.75 -25.34 -0.33
CA LYS A 484 -4.67 -24.35 -0.28
C LYS A 484 -5.19 -22.97 -0.61
N SER A 485 -4.72 -21.95 0.10
CA SER A 485 -4.94 -20.55 -0.27
C SER A 485 -3.97 -20.11 -1.38
N GLY A 486 -4.25 -18.95 -1.98
CA GLY A 486 -3.36 -18.29 -2.94
C GLY A 486 -1.99 -17.98 -2.34
N LEU A 487 -1.91 -17.71 -1.03
CA LEU A 487 -0.63 -17.40 -0.35
C LEU A 487 0.42 -18.51 -0.50
N THR A 488 -0.01 -19.77 -0.61
CA THR A 488 0.89 -20.91 -0.83
C THR A 488 1.61 -20.88 -2.18
N GLU A 489 1.18 -20.01 -3.09
CA GLU A 489 1.83 -19.73 -4.37
C GLU A 489 3.15 -18.99 -4.20
N ILE A 490 3.12 -17.97 -3.35
CA ILE A 490 4.23 -17.04 -3.15
C ILE A 490 5.08 -17.40 -1.94
N ILE A 491 4.50 -18.05 -0.93
CA ILE A 491 5.22 -18.55 0.25
C ILE A 491 4.93 -20.04 0.43
N PRO A 492 5.80 -20.93 -0.09
CA PRO A 492 5.61 -22.36 0.00
C PRO A 492 5.42 -22.84 1.45
N GLY A 493 4.29 -23.51 1.70
CA GLY A 493 3.96 -24.06 3.02
C GLY A 493 3.29 -23.07 3.99
N GLN A 494 2.94 -21.87 3.55
CA GLN A 494 2.19 -20.90 4.37
C GLN A 494 0.76 -20.71 3.84
N GLN A 495 -0.24 -21.13 4.63
CA GLN A 495 -1.66 -21.02 4.28
C GLN A 495 -2.25 -19.62 4.56
N ASN A 496 -1.75 -18.93 5.58
CA ASN A 496 -2.26 -17.61 5.97
C ASN A 496 -1.13 -16.72 6.43
N PRO A 497 -1.33 -15.39 6.40
CA PRO A 497 -0.57 -14.49 7.24
C PRO A 497 -0.71 -14.88 8.72
N HIS A 498 0.34 -14.66 9.51
CA HIS A 498 0.47 -15.16 10.88
C HIS A 498 -0.28 -14.32 11.95
N PHE A 499 -1.53 -13.94 11.65
CA PHE A 499 -2.40 -13.16 12.54
C PHE A 499 -3.88 -13.56 12.35
N PRO A 500 -4.78 -13.24 13.31
CA PRO A 500 -6.21 -13.56 13.24
C PRO A 500 -6.92 -12.99 12.01
N ASP A 501 -8.08 -13.56 11.68
CA ASP A 501 -8.86 -13.16 10.52
C ASP A 501 -9.48 -11.78 10.68
N TYR A 502 -10.33 -11.62 11.69
CA TYR A 502 -11.21 -10.47 11.79
C TYR A 502 -10.53 -9.28 12.47
N VAL A 503 -10.29 -8.14 11.83
CA VAL A 503 -10.65 -7.77 10.45
C VAL A 503 -9.45 -7.72 9.52
N SER A 504 -9.67 -7.69 8.21
CA SER A 504 -8.63 -7.58 7.18
C SER A 504 -7.87 -6.26 7.25
N GLY A 505 -6.56 -6.29 7.58
CA GLY A 505 -5.73 -5.08 7.59
C GLY A 505 -5.65 -4.39 6.23
N HIS A 506 -5.55 -5.18 5.15
CA HIS A 506 -5.51 -4.70 3.77
C HIS A 506 -6.77 -3.89 3.44
N SER A 507 -7.94 -4.42 3.79
CA SER A 507 -9.23 -3.77 3.54
C SER A 507 -9.39 -2.46 4.34
N ALA A 508 -8.89 -2.39 5.58
CA ALA A 508 -8.91 -1.15 6.37
C ALA A 508 -8.02 -0.07 5.76
N ILE A 509 -6.80 -0.43 5.33
CA ILE A 509 -5.86 0.47 4.65
C ILE A 509 -6.54 1.10 3.42
N TYR A 510 -7.10 0.26 2.54
CA TYR A 510 -7.72 0.72 1.30
C TYR A 510 -9.02 1.50 1.52
N GLY A 511 -9.83 1.15 2.53
CA GLY A 511 -11.01 1.95 2.89
C GLY A 511 -10.63 3.37 3.34
N ALA A 512 -9.60 3.49 4.17
CA ALA A 512 -9.08 4.80 4.61
C ALA A 512 -8.48 5.57 3.43
N TRP A 513 -7.70 4.89 2.59
CA TRP A 513 -7.13 5.44 1.35
C TRP A 513 -8.21 6.02 0.45
N ALA A 514 -9.25 5.26 0.11
CA ALA A 514 -10.31 5.73 -0.79
C ALA A 514 -11.02 6.98 -0.28
N SER A 515 -11.25 7.08 1.03
CA SER A 515 -11.91 8.26 1.62
C SER A 515 -11.07 9.52 1.48
N VAL A 516 -9.75 9.42 1.66
CA VAL A 516 -8.84 10.56 1.48
C VAL A 516 -8.69 10.90 0.00
N MET A 517 -8.52 9.90 -0.87
CA MET A 517 -8.43 10.10 -2.32
C MET A 517 -9.68 10.76 -2.91
N ASP A 518 -10.87 10.30 -2.51
CA ASP A 518 -12.13 10.91 -2.93
C ASP A 518 -12.26 12.36 -2.46
N ALA A 519 -11.84 12.65 -1.22
CA ALA A 519 -11.92 13.99 -0.67
C ALA A 519 -11.03 15.00 -1.44
N PHE A 520 -9.83 14.59 -1.86
CA PHE A 520 -8.90 15.45 -2.61
C PHE A 520 -9.18 15.47 -4.12
N TYR A 521 -9.45 14.31 -4.73
CA TYR A 521 -9.45 14.15 -6.18
C TYR A 521 -10.76 13.63 -6.77
N GLY A 522 -11.72 13.18 -5.94
CA GLY A 522 -12.95 12.53 -6.42
C GLY A 522 -13.88 13.42 -7.25
N ASN A 523 -13.75 14.74 -7.14
CA ASN A 523 -14.49 15.71 -7.97
C ASN A 523 -13.76 16.10 -9.25
N ASP A 524 -12.49 15.71 -9.40
CA ASP A 524 -11.71 15.99 -10.60
C ASP A 524 -12.11 15.03 -11.73
N PRO A 525 -12.61 15.54 -12.88
CA PRO A 525 -12.92 14.71 -14.03
C PRO A 525 -11.75 13.87 -14.55
N GLN A 526 -10.49 14.29 -14.30
CA GLN A 526 -9.29 13.55 -14.66
C GLN A 526 -9.24 12.16 -14.02
N TRP A 527 -9.82 12.02 -12.83
CA TRP A 527 -9.72 10.80 -12.03
C TRP A 527 -11.00 9.97 -12.01
N LYS A 528 -11.94 10.24 -12.93
CA LYS A 528 -13.12 9.39 -13.09
C LYS A 528 -12.77 7.97 -13.51
N GLU A 529 -11.70 7.82 -14.27
CA GLU A 529 -11.14 6.51 -14.63
C GLU A 529 -9.60 6.58 -14.62
N PHE A 530 -8.94 5.49 -14.23
CA PHE A 530 -7.48 5.37 -14.36
C PHE A 530 -7.01 3.92 -14.47
N TRP A 531 -5.80 3.72 -14.99
CA TRP A 531 -5.15 2.42 -15.03
C TRP A 531 -4.09 2.32 -13.94
N SER A 532 -4.03 1.17 -13.27
CA SER A 532 -2.97 0.84 -12.32
C SER A 532 -2.25 -0.44 -12.72
N SER A 533 -0.94 -0.45 -12.51
CA SER A 533 -0.15 -1.68 -12.44
C SER A 533 -0.03 -2.14 -10.99
N SER A 534 0.49 -3.36 -10.80
CA SER A 534 0.93 -3.87 -9.51
C SER A 534 2.24 -4.63 -9.67
N GLN A 535 3.15 -4.47 -8.70
CA GLN A 535 4.41 -5.21 -8.62
C GLN A 535 4.19 -6.74 -8.58
N THR A 536 3.03 -7.19 -8.11
CA THR A 536 2.75 -8.62 -7.92
C THR A 536 2.03 -9.24 -9.12
N LEU A 537 1.70 -8.43 -10.13
CA LEU A 537 1.11 -8.89 -11.38
C LEU A 537 1.65 -8.07 -12.56
N GLU A 538 2.96 -8.18 -12.78
CA GLU A 538 3.68 -7.46 -13.82
C GLU A 538 3.08 -7.68 -15.23
N GLY A 539 3.06 -6.62 -16.02
CA GLY A 539 2.55 -6.64 -17.39
C GLY A 539 1.03 -6.74 -17.50
N GLN A 540 0.29 -6.77 -16.39
CA GLN A 540 -1.17 -6.66 -16.37
C GLN A 540 -1.60 -5.32 -15.80
N LEU A 541 -2.28 -4.51 -16.62
CA LEU A 541 -2.91 -3.27 -16.17
C LEU A 541 -4.35 -3.54 -15.73
N ARG A 542 -4.77 -2.85 -14.69
CA ARG A 542 -6.13 -2.89 -14.13
C ARG A 542 -6.80 -1.53 -14.34
N MET A 543 -7.90 -1.51 -15.08
CA MET A 543 -8.70 -0.31 -15.34
C MET A 543 -9.73 -0.15 -14.24
N LEU A 544 -9.83 1.06 -13.70
CA LEU A 544 -10.83 1.44 -12.72
C LEU A 544 -11.60 2.64 -13.26
N ASP A 545 -12.89 2.48 -13.55
CA ASP A 545 -13.78 3.50 -14.11
C ASP A 545 -14.93 3.90 -13.17
N GLY A 546 -14.85 3.43 -11.91
CA GLY A 546 -15.92 3.51 -10.93
C GLY A 546 -17.04 2.53 -11.27
N TYR A 547 -17.94 2.30 -10.31
CA TYR A 547 -19.06 1.39 -10.56
C TYR A 547 -20.36 1.92 -9.99
N ILE A 548 -21.47 1.60 -10.64
CA ILE A 548 -22.81 1.88 -10.12
C ILE A 548 -23.16 0.77 -9.14
N ASP A 549 -23.36 1.12 -7.87
CA ASP A 549 -23.86 0.21 -6.86
C ASP A 549 -25.22 -0.35 -7.31
N PRO A 550 -25.35 -1.67 -7.53
CA PRO A 550 -26.58 -2.26 -8.03
C PRO A 550 -27.74 -2.20 -7.02
N TYR A 551 -27.47 -1.95 -5.73
CA TYR A 551 -28.46 -1.84 -4.66
C TYR A 551 -28.90 -0.41 -4.44
N THR A 552 -27.95 0.50 -4.26
CA THR A 552 -28.25 1.90 -3.95
C THR A 552 -28.46 2.75 -5.20
N GLY A 553 -27.98 2.28 -6.36
CA GLY A 553 -27.94 3.05 -7.60
C GLY A 553 -26.92 4.19 -7.59
N LEU A 554 -26.08 4.28 -6.55
CA LEU A 554 -25.07 5.32 -6.41
C LEU A 554 -23.87 5.04 -7.31
N GLN A 555 -23.36 6.09 -7.96
CA GLN A 555 -22.10 6.02 -8.70
C GLN A 555 -20.94 6.12 -7.70
N ASN A 556 -20.17 5.05 -7.58
CA ASN A 556 -18.91 5.04 -6.84
C ASN A 556 -17.76 5.54 -7.71
N SER A 557 -16.77 6.18 -7.08
CA SER A 557 -15.56 6.64 -7.73
C SER A 557 -14.62 5.48 -8.09
N SER A 558 -13.70 5.73 -9.02
CA SER A 558 -12.58 4.84 -9.36
C SER A 558 -11.70 4.50 -8.13
N PHE A 559 -11.52 5.44 -7.19
CA PHE A 559 -10.79 5.19 -5.95
C PHE A 559 -11.52 4.21 -5.02
N LYS A 560 -12.83 4.36 -4.91
CA LYS A 560 -13.64 3.45 -4.10
C LYS A 560 -13.75 2.07 -4.75
N GLU A 561 -13.88 2.01 -6.06
CA GLU A 561 -13.76 0.75 -6.81
C GLU A 561 -12.44 0.05 -6.50
N MET A 562 -11.31 0.76 -6.60
CA MET A 562 -9.99 0.21 -6.26
C MET A 562 -9.98 -0.41 -4.85
N ALA A 563 -10.47 0.34 -3.86
CA ALA A 563 -10.45 -0.10 -2.49
C ALA A 563 -11.39 -1.28 -2.22
N MET A 564 -12.51 -1.35 -2.95
CA MET A 564 -13.39 -2.51 -2.93
C MET A 564 -12.72 -3.73 -3.56
N GLU A 565 -12.11 -3.60 -4.73
CA GLU A 565 -11.36 -4.71 -5.35
C GLU A 565 -10.21 -5.19 -4.46
N ALA A 566 -9.47 -4.28 -3.82
CA ALA A 566 -8.44 -4.62 -2.85
C ALA A 566 -9.01 -5.38 -1.64
N ALA A 567 -10.21 -5.03 -1.16
CA ALA A 567 -10.88 -5.80 -0.13
C ALA A 567 -11.36 -7.17 -0.62
N GLN A 568 -11.92 -7.27 -1.83
CA GLN A 568 -12.33 -8.53 -2.45
C GLN A 568 -11.14 -9.47 -2.69
N SER A 569 -9.98 -8.91 -3.03
CA SER A 569 -8.77 -9.68 -3.33
C SER A 569 -8.41 -10.66 -2.21
N ARG A 570 -8.60 -10.27 -0.95
CA ARG A 570 -8.22 -11.08 0.21
C ARG A 570 -9.11 -12.30 0.39
N PHE A 571 -10.37 -12.18 -0.05
CA PHE A 571 -11.31 -13.29 -0.15
C PHE A 571 -10.93 -14.21 -1.32
N TYR A 572 -10.68 -13.68 -2.51
CA TYR A 572 -10.25 -14.48 -3.68
C TYR A 572 -8.89 -15.16 -3.48
N TRP A 573 -8.01 -14.56 -2.68
CA TRP A 573 -6.72 -15.12 -2.26
C TRP A 573 -6.86 -16.18 -1.16
N GLY A 574 -8.05 -16.35 -0.58
CA GLY A 574 -8.36 -17.37 0.43
C GLY A 574 -7.77 -17.09 1.81
N VAL A 575 -7.46 -15.83 2.13
CA VAL A 575 -6.82 -15.45 3.40
C VAL A 575 -7.73 -14.64 4.31
N HIS A 576 -8.93 -14.28 3.86
CA HIS A 576 -9.95 -13.60 4.66
C HIS A 576 -11.37 -14.05 4.30
N THR A 577 -12.26 -14.03 5.29
CA THR A 577 -13.72 -14.20 5.11
C THR A 577 -14.36 -12.96 4.46
N PRO A 578 -15.54 -13.07 3.82
CA PRO A 578 -16.27 -11.91 3.29
C PRO A 578 -16.59 -10.85 4.36
N SER A 579 -16.99 -11.28 5.57
CA SER A 579 -17.30 -10.36 6.68
C SER A 579 -16.05 -9.65 7.20
N GLY A 580 -14.94 -10.38 7.29
CA GLY A 580 -13.64 -9.85 7.68
C GLY A 580 -13.10 -8.80 6.72
N THR A 581 -13.44 -8.84 5.44
CA THR A 581 -13.05 -7.81 4.46
C THR A 581 -14.04 -6.65 4.43
N GLY A 582 -15.35 -6.91 4.40
CA GLY A 582 -16.41 -5.90 4.31
C GLY A 582 -16.45 -4.96 5.51
N ALA A 583 -16.52 -5.50 6.73
CA ALA A 583 -16.53 -4.70 7.95
C ALA A 583 -15.25 -3.84 8.09
N SER A 584 -14.11 -4.38 7.65
CA SER A 584 -12.84 -3.68 7.67
C SER A 584 -12.79 -2.50 6.71
N PHE A 585 -13.25 -2.70 5.47
CA PHE A 585 -13.32 -1.66 4.45
C PHE A 585 -14.14 -0.47 4.94
N LEU A 586 -15.35 -0.73 5.46
CA LEU A 586 -16.22 0.30 6.01
C LEU A 586 -15.58 1.03 7.20
N THR A 587 -14.90 0.29 8.09
CA THR A 587 -14.22 0.90 9.23
C THR A 587 -13.05 1.80 8.78
N GLY A 588 -12.27 1.34 7.82
CA GLY A 588 -11.22 2.14 7.17
C GLY A 588 -11.79 3.42 6.58
N GLN A 589 -12.91 3.32 5.85
CA GLN A 589 -13.59 4.50 5.31
C GLN A 589 -14.01 5.48 6.41
N ASN A 590 -14.61 4.99 7.49
CA ASN A 590 -15.02 5.84 8.61
C ASN A 590 -13.84 6.59 9.24
N ILE A 591 -12.69 5.93 9.38
CA ILE A 591 -11.45 6.56 9.87
C ILE A 591 -10.99 7.65 8.91
N GLY A 592 -10.84 7.33 7.61
CA GLY A 592 -10.41 8.32 6.61
C GLY A 592 -11.34 9.53 6.55
N ASN A 593 -12.66 9.31 6.61
CA ASN A 593 -13.62 10.40 6.65
C ASN A 593 -13.53 11.23 7.94
N TYR A 594 -13.33 10.62 9.10
CA TYR A 594 -13.11 11.36 10.34
C TYR A 594 -11.89 12.29 10.24
N VAL A 595 -10.79 11.79 9.66
CA VAL A 595 -9.58 12.59 9.42
C VAL A 595 -9.86 13.76 8.48
N MET A 596 -10.56 13.53 7.36
CA MET A 596 -10.87 14.59 6.38
C MET A 596 -11.83 15.68 6.89
N HIS A 597 -12.66 15.37 7.88
CA HIS A 597 -13.51 16.35 8.56
C HIS A 597 -12.77 17.14 9.66
N ASN A 598 -11.52 16.78 9.96
CA ASN A 598 -10.72 17.45 10.95
C ASN A 598 -10.09 18.73 10.39
N GLU A 599 -10.34 19.87 11.05
CA GLU A 599 -9.78 21.18 10.67
C GLU A 599 -8.24 21.24 10.75
N ILE A 600 -7.59 20.24 11.37
CA ILE A 600 -6.12 20.18 11.41
C ILE A 600 -5.54 20.20 10.01
N PHE A 601 -6.14 19.54 9.01
CA PHE A 601 -5.58 19.45 7.66
C PHE A 601 -6.06 20.55 6.69
N GLY A 602 -6.66 21.62 7.23
CA GLY A 602 -7.16 22.75 6.46
C GLY A 602 -8.68 22.88 6.54
N THR A 603 -9.30 23.33 5.44
CA THR A 603 -10.77 23.39 5.38
C THR A 603 -11.29 21.95 5.34
N PRO A 604 -12.18 21.54 6.28
CA PRO A 604 -12.78 20.21 6.26
C PRO A 604 -13.31 19.87 4.87
N LEU A 605 -12.83 18.77 4.30
CA LEU A 605 -13.29 18.30 3.01
C LEU A 605 -14.43 17.31 3.25
N ILE A 606 -15.62 17.66 2.75
CA ILE A 606 -16.78 16.78 2.79
C ILE A 606 -16.69 15.90 1.55
N ASN A 607 -16.60 14.59 1.73
CA ASN A 607 -16.79 13.64 0.63
C ASN A 607 -18.29 13.65 0.25
N PRO A 608 -18.69 14.17 -0.94
CA PRO A 608 -20.10 14.22 -1.34
C PRO A 608 -20.68 12.82 -1.62
N ASN A 609 -19.82 11.83 -1.85
CA ASN A 609 -20.14 10.41 -2.07
C ASN A 609 -19.83 9.59 -0.80
N PHE A 610 -19.94 10.21 0.38
CA PHE A 610 -19.75 9.53 1.66
C PHE A 610 -20.84 8.48 1.86
N ASP A 611 -20.44 7.21 1.73
CA ASP A 611 -21.26 6.05 2.09
C ASP A 611 -21.17 5.68 3.57
N GLY A 612 -20.30 6.35 4.34
CA GLY A 612 -20.37 6.23 5.79
C GLY A 612 -21.67 6.87 6.29
N LEU A 613 -22.19 6.36 7.40
CA LEU A 613 -23.51 6.78 7.88
C LEU A 613 -23.43 8.22 8.45
N PRO A 614 -24.22 9.19 7.93
CA PRO A 614 -24.33 10.51 8.54
C PRO A 614 -24.90 10.37 9.95
N GLY A 615 -24.07 10.64 10.95
CA GLY A 615 -24.45 10.46 12.35
C GLY A 615 -24.30 9.03 12.86
N TRP A 616 -23.18 8.35 12.57
CA TRP A 616 -22.69 7.17 13.31
C TRP A 616 -23.79 6.17 13.71
N SER A 617 -24.76 5.91 12.84
CA SER A 617 -25.78 4.92 13.15
C SER A 617 -25.12 3.54 13.12
N GLN A 618 -25.45 2.77 14.15
CA GLN A 618 -24.91 1.47 14.48
C GLN A 618 -24.91 0.56 13.25
N PHE A 619 -23.82 -0.21 13.08
CA PHE A 619 -23.73 -1.27 12.07
C PHE A 619 -25.03 -2.07 12.06
N ASP A 620 -25.72 -2.10 10.92
CA ASP A 620 -26.76 -3.09 10.69
C ASP A 620 -26.04 -4.44 10.46
N PRO A 621 -26.28 -5.47 11.29
CA PRO A 621 -25.71 -6.81 11.11
C PRO A 621 -25.99 -7.42 9.73
N ALA A 622 -27.00 -6.91 9.00
CA ALA A 622 -27.30 -7.34 7.64
C ALA A 622 -26.23 -6.94 6.60
N TYR A 623 -25.31 -6.02 6.91
CA TYR A 623 -24.44 -5.34 5.95
C TYR A 623 -22.97 -5.80 5.89
N THR A 624 -22.59 -6.93 6.49
CA THR A 624 -21.19 -7.18 6.85
C THR A 624 -20.25 -7.64 5.72
N ALA A 625 -20.74 -8.00 4.53
CA ALA A 625 -19.89 -8.36 3.37
C ALA A 625 -20.36 -7.78 2.03
N TRP A 626 -21.67 -7.79 1.76
CA TRP A 626 -22.23 -7.60 0.43
C TRP A 626 -21.96 -6.27 -0.29
N PRO A 627 -21.80 -5.11 0.39
CA PRO A 627 -21.43 -3.87 -0.29
C PRO A 627 -20.11 -3.98 -1.06
N VAL A 628 -19.21 -4.88 -0.64
CA VAL A 628 -17.93 -5.12 -1.30
C VAL A 628 -18.02 -6.22 -2.37
N PHE A 629 -19.07 -7.06 -2.38
CA PHE A 629 -19.19 -8.22 -3.29
C PHE A 629 -20.49 -8.24 -4.14
N PRO A 630 -20.77 -7.20 -4.96
CA PRO A 630 -22.01 -7.11 -5.73
C PRO A 630 -22.18 -8.25 -6.75
N SER A 631 -21.07 -8.74 -7.34
CA SER A 631 -21.11 -9.82 -8.33
C SER A 631 -21.46 -11.19 -7.73
N ILE A 632 -21.05 -11.44 -6.48
CA ILE A 632 -21.37 -12.67 -5.76
C ILE A 632 -22.83 -12.65 -5.31
N LYS A 633 -23.30 -11.51 -4.78
CA LYS A 633 -24.70 -11.37 -4.37
C LYS A 633 -25.69 -11.56 -5.53
N ASN A 634 -25.32 -11.18 -6.75
CA ASN A 634 -26.17 -11.42 -7.94
C ASN A 634 -26.41 -12.90 -8.26
N ILE A 635 -25.51 -13.79 -7.82
CA ILE A 635 -25.64 -15.24 -7.97
C ILE A 635 -25.90 -15.94 -6.64
N GLN A 636 -26.26 -15.20 -5.59
CA GLN A 636 -26.38 -15.73 -4.23
C GLN A 636 -27.35 -16.90 -4.16
N ASN A 637 -28.49 -16.82 -4.83
CA ASN A 637 -29.46 -17.93 -4.86
C ASN A 637 -28.86 -19.21 -5.46
N GLU A 638 -27.96 -19.10 -6.44
CA GLU A 638 -27.28 -20.28 -7.00
C GLU A 638 -26.25 -20.84 -6.02
N LEU A 639 -25.54 -19.97 -5.31
CA LEU A 639 -24.56 -20.35 -4.28
C LEU A 639 -25.25 -20.97 -3.05
N ASP A 640 -26.34 -20.39 -2.57
CA ASP A 640 -27.18 -20.93 -1.49
C ASP A 640 -27.70 -22.33 -1.84
N ASN A 641 -28.10 -22.55 -3.10
CA ASN A 641 -28.51 -23.88 -3.57
C ASN A 641 -27.34 -24.88 -3.59
N ILE A 642 -26.12 -24.42 -3.86
CA ILE A 642 -24.91 -25.25 -3.83
C ILE A 642 -24.56 -25.61 -2.37
N ILE A 643 -24.69 -24.66 -1.44
CA ILE A 643 -24.25 -24.78 -0.04
C ILE A 643 -25.30 -25.49 0.82
N PHE A 644 -26.56 -25.03 0.78
CA PHE A 644 -27.64 -25.49 1.65
C PHE A 644 -28.65 -26.40 0.95
N GLY A 645 -28.59 -26.51 -0.38
CA GLY A 645 -29.52 -27.29 -1.18
C GLY A 645 -30.80 -26.51 -1.58
N PRO A 646 -31.63 -27.10 -2.47
CA PRO A 646 -32.73 -26.41 -3.16
C PRO A 646 -33.93 -26.01 -2.29
N SER A 647 -33.94 -26.39 -1.01
CA SER A 647 -34.99 -26.07 -0.05
C SER A 647 -34.65 -24.92 0.90
N PHE A 648 -33.44 -24.36 0.80
CA PHE A 648 -33.04 -23.20 1.59
C PHE A 648 -33.75 -21.95 1.07
N ILE A 649 -34.44 -21.24 1.96
CA ILE A 649 -34.98 -19.91 1.68
C ILE A 649 -33.87 -18.98 2.12
N GLY A 650 -33.18 -18.37 1.15
CA GLY A 650 -31.96 -17.57 1.33
C GLY A 650 -32.00 -16.57 2.49
N PHE A 651 -30.84 -16.04 2.87
CA PHE A 651 -30.75 -15.02 3.91
C PHE A 651 -31.71 -13.87 3.61
N SER A 652 -32.70 -13.62 4.48
CA SER A 652 -33.66 -12.54 4.25
C SER A 652 -32.92 -11.21 4.33
N ASP A 653 -32.81 -10.51 3.19
CA ASP A 653 -32.45 -9.09 3.18
C ASP A 653 -33.39 -8.38 4.16
N GLY A 654 -32.84 -7.66 5.14
CA GLY A 654 -33.59 -6.90 6.15
C GLY A 654 -34.44 -5.74 5.59
N ASP A 655 -34.73 -5.72 4.29
CA ASP A 655 -35.59 -4.75 3.62
C ASP A 655 -37.08 -5.05 3.86
N GLY A 656 -37.46 -5.06 5.13
CA GLY A 656 -38.83 -4.84 5.57
C GLY A 656 -39.09 -3.35 5.67
N ALA A 657 -39.25 -2.67 4.52
CA ALA A 657 -39.83 -1.34 4.48
C ALA A 657 -41.16 -1.31 5.25
N ILE A 658 -41.26 -0.34 6.15
CA ILE A 658 -42.45 -0.01 6.93
C ILE A 658 -43.55 0.47 5.95
N GLY A 659 -44.64 -0.31 5.79
CA GLY A 659 -45.95 0.07 5.21
C GLY A 659 -46.06 0.08 3.68
N PHE A 660 -47.14 -0.29 2.99
CA PHE A 660 -48.57 -0.56 3.26
C PHE A 660 -49.05 -1.59 2.18
N SER A 661 -50.03 -2.48 2.37
CA SER A 661 -51.45 -2.24 2.66
C SER A 661 -52.11 -3.34 3.48
#